data_AF-A0A367EJV1-F1
#
_entry.id   AF-A0A367EJV1-F1
#
_cell.length_a   1.000
_cell.length_b   1.000
_cell.length_c   1.000
_cell.angle_alpha   90.00
_cell.angle_beta   90.00
_cell.angle_gamma   90.00
#
_symmetry.space_group_name_H-M   'P 1'
#
loop_
_entity.id
_entity.type
_entity.pdbx_description
1 polymer ?
#
loop_
_entity_poly.entity_id
_entity_poly.type
_entity_poly.pdbx_seq_one_letter_code
_entity_poly.pdbx_strand_id
1 'polypeptide(L)'
;MSAPPAQPATERLKILDRALARFSSDSLLTLLRAALDSPGCARFHDHLLLTWTRVLRRPRRPGPAASAGDLPAVLAAARRAAPGRGVMTEGEPNDVRAGVRVGLAGEWWLVHPGELDHPLVFLRAVQATARAVDDEQADFTLTEVLELVLRHTHHTVAALAPAWPTAAGEEPEGEIACTVTDAEVTAAGALGLDHLTAPGPYRERAAKALGYLTADIRRLPLRYTPGRPLLGAVLLVVAHGRRVPVPASVALNSLAAAAAHLLAAEVPDPDAEMRLRLHTIERVAQLLDLTQVPVRPEPVCRIQSISHRLEYAVVAAFTHDGLSALLEQARTDLSQNAAPGAGRLVIYGGPRVLGPEVVTDTLYLHVEEFAEILADAGGDLATVAWWVLEMTEHPEVEAVAYDDVFDAWALWHREGMLLPPGPPAEGVALVPSYGRDVSWDRAAAWARIDDVLADAGLPPSLAWRTARLEVPEKGAGQWVELFLPGDAAGPLLARVSTVPPLVILTTALPDERALLDAATLAALADGIRATVAGHPALVAHFTLPDRAAWLLHLTETLEAHQPPPAAGAEDDASDEVLPLLVSMDPDHARISIKLDPAFLARFTDDGHQILGRLLHHCAAQIRQARGADAPTTVEAFTAAWNAAAPVLTLHAADGYQPAPAPPQAVHRSRHVHARALRTAAAAVRRARVPVGVFTGSDAVRQGGPAERLLTALEQEFAEQVRAHHPELTTVLARQLNAALSVRTRGRQEALVNLAAAGTKVWAIEAQRREADGSVMTNALQHLLQQAIASPPAGRKPADVLAVAELLALAELVLRTGLTAVTGSRRLHDLHLEVHDTGVFTLTDTPDPSGAPDSGVADQAAPGHLGFDHDAYRHAQQQRWISRARAAVPTPLTPDALFALHRRVPVPFTPLNPPPGSHLARADQVLHQQWDCGLDALAAVLATAVDWPTGPDGTAITTHTALAAEAAAWSLLPEADLRAAISRLLLDAGNAASDRAHAYTEVERRTRLTTHPLIAQDGRILLLPWLIHTAQQVYGGYLADARLPRPDMPPKAAQHLDRHRQQHNDQLEHDLKTIAERADLPHRSRLEVGPAAQLGIPGLPGEIDLLVADERRQRLWVIEAKNPHGAIAPHNLAQHLHRFSAYRTKLLAKTTVITAHSGRAAVACGVVSADRTWRVIPLIVTRVLDPAAFTADPAVPFTTADQLAQTLTADADPRPGWNAVPAAEQ
;
A
#
# COMPACT_ATOMS: atom_id res chain seq x y z
N MET A 1 -5.72 15.25 -36.28
CA MET A 1 -6.08 15.88 -37.57
C MET A 1 -7.46 16.53 -37.44
N SER A 2 -7.51 17.84 -37.20
CA SER A 2 -8.78 18.57 -37.03
C SER A 2 -9.39 18.93 -38.39
N ALA A 3 -10.69 18.69 -38.55
CA ALA A 3 -11.46 19.20 -39.68
C ALA A 3 -11.35 20.74 -39.74
N PRO A 4 -11.39 21.36 -40.92
CA PRO A 4 -11.30 22.81 -41.04
C PRO A 4 -12.45 23.48 -40.26
N PRO A 5 -12.19 24.59 -39.54
CA PRO A 5 -13.23 25.27 -38.77
C PRO A 5 -14.36 25.70 -39.70
N ALA A 6 -15.58 25.26 -39.39
CA ALA A 6 -16.78 25.73 -40.07
C ALA A 6 -16.83 27.26 -40.02
N GLN A 7 -17.13 27.90 -41.15
CA GLN A 7 -17.28 29.36 -41.22
C GLN A 7 -18.21 29.85 -40.10
N PRO A 8 -17.84 30.89 -39.33
CA PRO A 8 -18.67 31.36 -38.23
C PRO A 8 -20.00 31.88 -38.78
N ALA A 9 -21.10 31.17 -38.47
CA ALA A 9 -22.44 31.63 -38.76
C ALA A 9 -22.66 33.02 -38.12
N THR A 10 -23.11 33.99 -38.91
CA THR A 10 -23.21 35.40 -38.49
C THR A 10 -24.13 35.54 -37.25
N GLU A 11 -23.61 36.13 -36.17
CA GLU A 11 -24.37 36.36 -34.93
C GLU A 11 -25.64 37.22 -35.18
N ARG A 12 -26.80 36.71 -34.79
CA ARG A 12 -28.12 37.35 -34.96
C ARG A 12 -28.55 38.10 -33.70
N LEU A 13 -27.73 39.05 -33.26
CA LEU A 13 -27.88 39.78 -31.98
C LEU A 13 -29.24 40.47 -31.78
N LYS A 14 -29.97 40.81 -32.87
CA LYS A 14 -31.32 41.38 -32.81
C LYS A 14 -32.34 40.46 -32.11
N ILE A 15 -32.14 39.14 -32.15
CA ILE A 15 -33.00 38.16 -31.48
C ILE A 15 -32.84 38.28 -29.96
N LEU A 16 -31.58 38.27 -29.50
CA LEU A 16 -31.23 38.44 -28.10
C LEU A 16 -31.69 39.81 -27.57
N ASP A 17 -31.47 40.87 -28.35
CA ASP A 17 -31.88 42.22 -28.02
C ASP A 17 -33.38 42.38 -27.75
N ARG A 18 -34.22 41.62 -28.45
CA ARG A 18 -35.68 41.61 -28.27
C ARG A 18 -36.08 40.88 -26.99
N ALA A 19 -35.40 39.78 -26.67
CA ALA A 19 -35.63 39.05 -25.42
C ALA A 19 -35.26 39.90 -24.20
N LEU A 20 -34.10 40.56 -24.24
CA LEU A 20 -33.60 41.42 -23.16
C LEU A 20 -34.42 42.71 -22.96
N ALA A 21 -35.07 43.22 -24.02
CA ALA A 21 -35.86 44.44 -23.97
C ALA A 21 -37.09 44.39 -23.04
N ARG A 22 -37.46 43.21 -22.52
CA ARG A 22 -38.64 42.99 -21.69
C ARG A 22 -38.41 43.26 -20.20
N PHE A 23 -37.16 43.34 -19.76
CA PHE A 23 -36.78 43.42 -18.34
C PHE A 23 -35.95 44.68 -18.03
N SER A 24 -35.83 45.03 -16.75
CA SER A 24 -34.90 46.09 -16.32
C SER A 24 -33.45 45.63 -16.49
N SER A 25 -32.57 46.56 -16.84
CA SER A 25 -31.15 46.23 -17.02
C SER A 25 -30.48 45.71 -15.75
N ASP A 26 -30.87 46.21 -14.58
CA ASP A 26 -30.22 45.84 -13.32
C ASP A 26 -30.65 44.45 -12.85
N SER A 27 -31.95 44.11 -12.95
CA SER A 27 -32.42 42.75 -12.63
C SER A 27 -31.84 41.70 -13.58
N LEU A 28 -31.65 42.04 -14.86
CA LEU A 28 -30.96 41.16 -15.82
C LEU A 28 -29.50 40.93 -15.44
N LEU A 29 -28.78 41.97 -14.97
CA LEU A 29 -27.39 41.80 -14.51
C LEU A 29 -27.32 40.93 -13.26
N THR A 30 -28.27 41.06 -12.33
CA THR A 30 -28.36 40.20 -11.15
C THR A 30 -28.65 38.74 -11.53
N LEU A 31 -29.65 38.49 -12.39
CA LEU A 31 -29.98 37.15 -12.87
C LEU A 31 -28.80 36.49 -13.60
N LEU A 32 -28.13 37.24 -14.48
CA LEU A 32 -26.99 36.73 -15.25
C LEU A 32 -25.76 36.50 -14.38
N ARG A 33 -25.54 37.31 -13.33
CA ARG A 33 -24.48 37.07 -12.34
C ARG A 33 -24.75 35.78 -11.56
N ALA A 34 -25.97 35.59 -11.06
CA ALA A 34 -26.38 34.35 -10.41
C ALA A 34 -26.15 33.14 -11.33
N ALA A 35 -26.55 33.24 -12.61
CA ALA A 35 -26.37 32.15 -13.57
C ALA A 35 -24.90 31.89 -13.94
N LEU A 36 -24.07 32.93 -14.12
CA LEU A 36 -22.66 32.78 -14.50
C LEU A 36 -21.81 32.18 -13.38
N ASP A 37 -22.18 32.42 -12.12
CA ASP A 37 -21.47 31.91 -10.94
C ASP A 37 -22.14 30.66 -10.34
N SER A 38 -23.20 30.12 -10.98
CA SER A 38 -23.92 28.93 -10.52
C SER A 38 -23.31 27.64 -11.09
N PRO A 39 -23.16 26.57 -10.29
CA PRO A 39 -22.63 25.28 -10.76
C PRO A 39 -23.45 24.69 -11.91
N GLY A 40 -24.78 24.85 -11.90
CA GLY A 40 -25.68 24.25 -12.91
C GLY A 40 -25.67 24.93 -14.28
N CYS A 41 -24.94 26.03 -14.45
CA CYS A 41 -24.96 26.82 -15.69
C CYS A 41 -23.59 26.93 -16.37
N ALA A 42 -22.55 26.28 -15.83
CA ALA A 42 -21.18 26.35 -16.34
C ALA A 42 -21.06 25.97 -17.84
N ARG A 43 -21.79 24.94 -18.30
CA ARG A 43 -21.79 24.51 -19.72
C ARG A 43 -22.34 25.57 -20.70
N PHE A 44 -23.01 26.61 -20.20
CA PHE A 44 -23.58 27.70 -21.00
C PHE A 44 -22.84 29.03 -20.79
N HIS A 45 -21.66 29.01 -20.18
CA HIS A 45 -20.91 30.21 -19.81
C HIS A 45 -20.76 31.20 -20.97
N ASP A 46 -20.35 30.73 -22.15
CA ASP A 46 -20.18 31.55 -23.36
C ASP A 46 -21.45 32.32 -23.79
N HIS A 47 -22.62 31.66 -23.76
CA HIS A 47 -23.90 32.29 -24.09
C HIS A 47 -24.35 33.27 -23.01
N LEU A 48 -24.12 32.94 -21.75
CA LEU A 48 -24.44 33.78 -20.61
C LEU A 48 -23.56 35.04 -20.58
N LEU A 49 -22.27 34.90 -20.86
CA LEU A 49 -21.31 36.01 -20.91
C LEU A 49 -21.58 36.93 -22.10
N LEU A 50 -21.96 36.38 -23.27
CA LEU A 50 -22.48 37.17 -24.40
C LEU A 50 -23.69 38.01 -23.95
N THR A 51 -24.61 37.40 -23.23
CA THR A 51 -25.83 38.06 -22.78
C THR A 51 -25.52 39.17 -21.78
N TRP A 52 -24.65 38.90 -20.81
CA TRP A 52 -24.21 39.84 -19.79
C TRP A 52 -23.52 41.07 -20.42
N THR A 53 -22.56 40.84 -21.32
CA THR A 53 -21.86 41.93 -22.02
C THR A 53 -22.82 42.74 -22.92
N ARG A 54 -23.82 42.09 -23.52
CA ARG A 54 -24.85 42.76 -24.33
C ARG A 54 -25.74 43.68 -23.50
N VAL A 55 -26.11 43.28 -22.27
CA VAL A 55 -26.84 44.12 -21.33
C VAL A 55 -26.00 45.34 -20.91
N LEU A 56 -24.70 45.16 -20.65
CA LEU A 56 -23.80 46.26 -20.27
C LEU A 56 -23.57 47.29 -21.36
N ARG A 57 -23.51 46.87 -22.64
CA ARG A 57 -23.32 47.80 -23.77
C ARG A 57 -24.48 48.77 -23.96
N ARG A 58 -25.66 48.50 -23.41
CA ARG A 58 -26.86 49.33 -23.54
C ARG A 58 -27.03 50.28 -22.35
N PRO A 59 -27.58 51.49 -22.57
CA PRO A 59 -27.94 52.39 -21.47
C PRO A 59 -28.90 51.71 -20.49
N ARG A 60 -28.83 52.12 -19.22
CA ARG A 60 -29.70 51.62 -18.15
C ARG A 60 -31.17 51.84 -18.54
N ARG A 61 -31.97 50.77 -18.50
CA ARG A 61 -33.38 50.80 -18.87
C ARG A 61 -34.26 50.32 -17.71
N PRO A 62 -35.37 51.04 -17.39
CA PRO A 62 -36.37 50.56 -16.46
C PRO A 62 -37.28 49.49 -17.12
N GLY A 63 -37.78 48.56 -16.32
CA GLY A 63 -38.67 47.48 -16.75
C GLY A 63 -39.04 46.55 -15.59
N PRO A 64 -39.86 45.52 -15.85
CA PRO A 64 -40.10 44.42 -14.93
C PRO A 64 -38.79 43.76 -14.46
N ALA A 65 -38.74 43.30 -13.21
CA ALA A 65 -37.61 42.54 -12.69
C ALA A 65 -37.58 41.14 -13.33
N ALA A 66 -36.41 40.69 -13.80
CA ALA A 66 -36.19 39.32 -14.22
C ALA A 66 -36.05 38.39 -13.00
N SER A 67 -36.69 37.23 -13.04
CA SER A 67 -36.67 36.18 -12.01
C SER A 67 -35.91 34.95 -12.48
N ALA A 68 -35.67 33.99 -11.58
CA ALA A 68 -35.04 32.72 -11.95
C ALA A 68 -35.76 31.99 -13.10
N GLY A 69 -37.11 32.04 -13.09
CA GLY A 69 -37.96 31.43 -14.13
C GLY A 69 -37.80 32.03 -15.54
N ASP A 70 -37.19 33.21 -15.67
CA ASP A 70 -36.98 33.87 -16.96
C ASP A 70 -35.69 33.42 -17.66
N LEU A 71 -34.75 32.81 -16.93
CA LEU A 71 -33.43 32.40 -17.44
C LEU A 71 -33.51 31.46 -18.66
N PRO A 72 -34.35 30.40 -18.68
CA PRO A 72 -34.44 29.49 -19.82
C PRO A 72 -34.83 30.21 -21.12
N ALA A 73 -35.74 31.19 -21.04
CA ALA A 73 -36.18 31.96 -22.20
C ALA A 73 -35.08 32.91 -22.71
N VAL A 74 -34.31 33.52 -21.80
CA VAL A 74 -33.15 34.36 -22.12
C VAL A 74 -32.05 33.52 -22.77
N LEU A 75 -31.73 32.35 -22.21
CA LEU A 75 -30.72 31.45 -22.74
C LEU A 75 -31.10 30.87 -24.12
N ALA A 76 -32.36 30.48 -24.30
CA ALA A 76 -32.86 30.05 -25.61
C ALA A 76 -32.79 31.17 -26.68
N ALA A 77 -32.90 32.44 -26.29
CA ALA A 77 -32.66 33.56 -27.19
C ALA A 77 -31.17 33.74 -27.50
N ALA A 78 -30.28 33.55 -26.52
CA ALA A 78 -28.83 33.62 -26.69
C ALA A 78 -28.31 32.52 -27.63
N ARG A 79 -28.72 31.26 -27.43
CA ARG A 79 -28.37 30.12 -28.30
C ARG A 79 -28.81 30.34 -29.76
N ARG A 80 -30.01 30.88 -29.97
CA ARG A 80 -30.49 31.24 -31.32
C ARG A 80 -29.76 32.44 -31.93
N ALA A 81 -29.30 33.37 -31.10
CA ALA A 81 -28.56 34.53 -31.56
C ALA A 81 -27.11 34.20 -31.92
N ALA A 82 -26.48 33.25 -31.22
CA ALA A 82 -25.11 32.82 -31.46
C ALA A 82 -25.01 31.28 -31.45
N PRO A 83 -25.55 30.60 -32.49
CA PRO A 83 -25.53 29.13 -32.55
C PRO A 83 -24.12 28.56 -32.76
N GLY A 84 -23.16 29.38 -33.21
CA GLY A 84 -21.75 29.01 -33.37
C GLY A 84 -20.89 29.18 -32.12
N ARG A 85 -21.45 29.68 -31.01
CA ARG A 85 -20.81 29.56 -29.69
C ARG A 85 -21.24 28.22 -29.11
N GLY A 86 -20.28 27.35 -28.81
CA GLY A 86 -20.54 25.97 -28.41
C GLY A 86 -21.19 25.87 -27.02
N VAL A 87 -21.96 24.81 -26.80
CA VAL A 87 -22.03 24.14 -25.49
C VAL A 87 -20.94 23.07 -25.58
N MET A 88 -19.68 23.51 -25.62
CA MET A 88 -18.55 22.63 -25.85
C MET A 88 -17.59 22.79 -24.70
N THR A 89 -17.80 21.98 -23.67
CA THR A 89 -16.69 21.52 -22.83
C THR A 89 -16.53 20.05 -23.19
N GLU A 90 -15.35 19.66 -23.68
CA GLU A 90 -15.05 18.25 -23.96
C GLU A 90 -15.05 17.44 -22.64
N GLY A 91 -14.84 18.11 -21.49
CA GLY A 91 -14.96 17.56 -20.14
C GLY A 91 -16.12 18.11 -19.29
N GLU A 92 -16.30 17.52 -18.11
CA GLU A 92 -17.21 17.98 -17.06
C GLU A 92 -16.68 19.27 -16.41
N PRO A 93 -17.52 20.32 -16.26
CA PRO A 93 -17.09 21.52 -15.56
C PRO A 93 -16.80 21.24 -14.08
N ASN A 94 -15.73 21.87 -13.57
CA ASN A 94 -15.37 21.85 -12.16
C ASN A 94 -16.51 22.39 -11.28
N ASP A 95 -16.91 21.61 -10.26
CA ASP A 95 -17.98 22.01 -9.34
C ASP A 95 -17.47 23.03 -8.32
N VAL A 96 -17.97 24.27 -8.40
CA VAL A 96 -17.65 25.35 -7.46
C VAL A 96 -18.12 25.06 -6.03
N ARG A 97 -19.10 24.17 -5.84
CA ARG A 97 -19.59 23.75 -4.51
C ARG A 97 -18.57 22.93 -3.73
N ALA A 98 -17.52 22.43 -4.39
CA ALA A 98 -16.47 21.63 -3.77
C ALA A 98 -15.70 22.37 -2.66
N GLY A 99 -15.76 23.70 -2.62
CA GLY A 99 -15.14 24.49 -1.54
C GLY A 99 -13.62 24.58 -1.62
N VAL A 100 -13.05 24.42 -2.82
CA VAL A 100 -11.61 24.48 -3.08
C VAL A 100 -11.04 25.86 -2.69
N ARG A 101 -9.88 25.83 -2.01
CA ARG A 101 -9.18 27.04 -1.53
C ARG A 101 -7.74 27.10 -2.00
N VAL A 102 -7.22 28.32 -2.12
CA VAL A 102 -5.81 28.60 -2.43
C VAL A 102 -5.23 29.57 -1.41
N GLY A 103 -4.01 29.29 -0.97
CA GLY A 103 -3.28 30.12 0.00
C GLY A 103 -2.48 31.23 -0.67
N LEU A 104 -2.64 32.47 -0.19
CA LEU A 104 -1.82 33.62 -0.58
C LEU A 104 -1.53 34.50 0.65
N ALA A 105 -0.25 34.80 0.88
CA ALA A 105 0.20 35.66 1.99
C ALA A 105 -0.32 35.26 3.38
N GLY A 106 -0.52 33.95 3.63
CA GLY A 106 -1.03 33.42 4.89
C GLY A 106 -2.56 33.38 5.02
N GLU A 107 -3.29 33.87 4.01
CA GLU A 107 -4.76 33.79 3.96
C GLU A 107 -5.26 32.74 2.95
N TRP A 108 -6.44 32.17 3.22
CA TRP A 108 -7.08 31.12 2.44
C TRP A 108 -8.30 31.64 1.66
N TRP A 109 -8.25 31.55 0.33
CA TRP A 109 -9.24 32.13 -0.56
C TRP A 109 -10.09 31.06 -1.24
N LEU A 110 -11.43 31.16 -1.19
CA LEU A 110 -12.32 30.30 -1.97
C LEU A 110 -12.21 30.66 -3.45
N VAL A 111 -12.02 29.64 -4.29
CA VAL A 111 -11.79 29.82 -5.72
C VAL A 111 -13.03 29.42 -6.51
N HIS A 112 -13.40 30.24 -7.48
CA HIS A 112 -14.32 29.83 -8.54
C HIS A 112 -13.48 29.24 -9.68
N PRO A 113 -13.76 28.01 -10.17
CA PRO A 113 -12.92 27.35 -11.17
C PRO A 113 -12.86 28.08 -12.51
N GLY A 114 -13.98 28.71 -12.89
CA GLY A 114 -14.06 29.46 -14.15
C GLY A 114 -14.12 28.52 -15.34
N GLU A 115 -13.48 28.91 -16.45
CA GLU A 115 -13.40 28.11 -17.68
C GLU A 115 -11.97 27.61 -17.99
N LEU A 116 -11.02 27.75 -17.05
CA LEU A 116 -9.68 27.20 -17.24
C LEU A 116 -9.71 25.68 -17.04
N ASP A 117 -8.93 24.95 -17.84
CA ASP A 117 -8.83 23.49 -17.74
C ASP A 117 -8.21 23.05 -16.41
N HIS A 118 -7.14 23.73 -15.96
CA HIS A 118 -6.48 23.48 -14.66
C HIS A 118 -6.27 24.79 -13.87
N PRO A 119 -7.32 25.37 -13.25
CA PRO A 119 -7.24 26.66 -12.58
C PRO A 119 -6.22 26.68 -11.41
N LEU A 120 -6.00 25.55 -10.73
CA LEU A 120 -5.07 25.47 -9.61
C LEU A 120 -3.61 25.46 -10.04
N VAL A 121 -3.28 24.70 -11.09
CA VAL A 121 -1.94 24.70 -11.71
C VAL A 121 -1.61 26.11 -12.21
N PHE A 122 -2.57 26.76 -12.88
CA PHE A 122 -2.43 28.15 -13.32
C PHE A 122 -2.18 29.12 -12.17
N LEU A 123 -2.99 29.07 -11.10
CA LEU A 123 -2.84 29.97 -9.95
C LEU A 123 -1.47 29.83 -9.27
N ARG A 124 -0.97 28.61 -9.10
CA ARG A 124 0.37 28.37 -8.52
C ARG A 124 1.49 28.82 -9.45
N ALA A 125 1.36 28.59 -10.75
CA ALA A 125 2.31 29.09 -11.75
C ALA A 125 2.40 30.63 -11.74
N VAL A 126 1.26 31.31 -11.67
CA VAL A 126 1.20 32.79 -11.56
C VAL A 126 1.77 33.26 -10.24
N GLN A 127 1.50 32.58 -9.12
CA GLN A 127 2.07 32.93 -7.82
C GLN A 127 3.60 32.79 -7.79
N ALA A 128 4.15 31.73 -8.38
CA ALA A 128 5.59 31.55 -8.52
C ALA A 128 6.21 32.62 -9.43
N THR A 129 5.52 32.96 -10.52
CA THR A 129 5.92 34.04 -11.43
C THR A 129 5.94 35.39 -10.73
N ALA A 130 4.90 35.71 -9.93
CA ALA A 130 4.80 36.94 -9.17
C ALA A 130 5.98 37.11 -8.20
N ARG A 131 6.35 36.06 -7.46
CA ARG A 131 7.54 36.08 -6.57
C ARG A 131 8.84 36.42 -7.31
N ALA A 132 8.94 36.10 -8.60
CA ALA A 132 10.13 36.39 -9.39
C ALA A 132 10.14 37.81 -9.96
N VAL A 133 8.99 38.38 -10.35
CA VAL A 133 8.91 39.68 -11.05
C VAL A 133 8.54 40.84 -10.15
N ASP A 134 7.89 40.60 -9.01
CA ASP A 134 7.37 41.67 -8.16
C ASP A 134 8.51 42.49 -7.54
N ASP A 135 8.61 43.76 -7.96
CA ASP A 135 9.53 44.76 -7.42
C ASP A 135 8.81 45.60 -6.36
N GLU A 136 9.44 45.76 -5.19
CA GLU A 136 8.93 46.63 -4.12
C GLU A 136 8.80 48.10 -4.53
N GLN A 137 9.43 48.54 -5.63
CA GLN A 137 9.35 49.92 -6.12
C GLN A 137 8.22 50.15 -7.15
N ALA A 138 7.53 49.10 -7.61
CA ALA A 138 6.48 49.21 -8.60
C ALA A 138 5.21 49.91 -8.05
N ASP A 139 4.46 50.55 -8.95
CA ASP A 139 3.18 51.22 -8.64
C ASP A 139 2.13 50.23 -8.10
N PHE A 140 2.16 49.00 -8.62
CA PHE A 140 1.49 47.80 -8.11
C PHE A 140 2.19 46.57 -8.72
N THR A 141 1.99 45.40 -8.13
CA THR A 141 2.67 44.15 -8.51
C THR A 141 1.68 43.08 -9.00
N LEU A 142 2.19 41.97 -9.52
CA LEU A 142 1.35 40.83 -9.95
C LEU A 142 0.69 40.16 -8.72
N THR A 143 1.33 40.18 -7.55
CA THR A 143 0.72 39.71 -6.30
C THR A 143 -0.55 40.49 -5.95
N GLU A 144 -0.58 41.82 -6.08
CA GLU A 144 -1.82 42.58 -5.79
C GLU A 144 -2.93 42.29 -6.82
N VAL A 145 -2.59 42.01 -8.08
CA VAL A 145 -3.56 41.60 -9.11
C VAL A 145 -4.16 40.23 -8.75
N LEU A 146 -3.30 39.27 -8.36
CA LEU A 146 -3.71 37.93 -7.91
C LEU A 146 -4.61 38.01 -6.66
N GLU A 147 -4.21 38.79 -5.67
CA GLU A 147 -4.98 38.98 -4.43
C GLU A 147 -6.36 39.57 -4.69
N LEU A 148 -6.47 40.61 -5.55
CA LEU A 148 -7.75 41.22 -5.91
C LEU A 148 -8.70 40.22 -6.59
N VAL A 149 -8.17 39.37 -7.47
CA VAL A 149 -8.94 38.33 -8.15
C VAL A 149 -9.41 37.27 -7.14
N LEU A 150 -8.52 36.76 -6.29
CA LEU A 150 -8.85 35.75 -5.28
C LEU A 150 -9.83 36.27 -4.23
N ARG A 151 -9.69 37.53 -3.81
CA ARG A 151 -10.65 38.18 -2.91
C ARG A 151 -12.01 38.34 -3.58
N HIS A 152 -12.03 38.66 -4.88
CA HIS A 152 -13.26 38.76 -5.66
C HIS A 152 -13.99 37.42 -5.76
N THR A 153 -13.27 36.34 -6.08
CA THR A 153 -13.85 35.00 -6.13
C THR A 153 -14.30 34.55 -4.76
N HIS A 154 -13.47 34.74 -3.71
CA HIS A 154 -13.79 34.33 -2.34
C HIS A 154 -15.09 34.98 -1.87
N HIS A 155 -15.22 36.30 -1.99
CA HIS A 155 -16.42 37.02 -1.56
C HIS A 155 -17.67 36.53 -2.30
N THR A 156 -17.55 36.31 -3.62
CA THR A 156 -18.69 35.89 -4.44
C THR A 156 -19.12 34.45 -4.11
N VAL A 157 -18.17 33.51 -4.04
CA VAL A 157 -18.43 32.11 -3.69
C VAL A 157 -18.99 32.00 -2.27
N ALA A 158 -18.38 32.67 -1.28
CA ALA A 158 -18.84 32.61 0.11
C ALA A 158 -20.29 33.13 0.28
N ALA A 159 -20.68 34.15 -0.49
CA ALA A 159 -22.02 34.71 -0.44
C ALA A 159 -23.08 33.88 -1.19
N LEU A 160 -22.69 33.23 -2.30
CA LEU A 160 -23.60 32.43 -3.12
C LEU A 160 -23.73 30.98 -2.63
N ALA A 161 -22.68 30.41 -2.02
CA ALA A 161 -22.64 29.01 -1.63
C ALA A 161 -23.82 28.52 -0.79
N PRO A 162 -24.32 29.28 0.21
CA PRO A 162 -25.49 28.86 0.99
C PRO A 162 -26.80 28.81 0.18
N ALA A 163 -26.86 29.49 -0.96
CA ALA A 163 -28.04 29.54 -1.84
C ALA A 163 -28.02 28.48 -2.94
N TRP A 164 -26.88 27.84 -3.20
CA TRP A 164 -26.78 26.80 -4.22
C TRP A 164 -27.54 25.53 -3.81
N PRO A 165 -28.23 24.86 -4.75
CA PRO A 165 -28.85 23.59 -4.48
C PRO A 165 -27.79 22.52 -4.18
N THR A 166 -28.13 21.57 -3.31
CA THR A 166 -27.34 20.36 -3.09
C THR A 166 -27.18 19.61 -4.42
N ALA A 167 -26.02 18.98 -4.64
CA ALA A 167 -25.82 18.17 -5.84
C ALA A 167 -26.92 17.11 -5.94
N ALA A 168 -27.71 17.15 -7.02
CA ALA A 168 -28.58 16.03 -7.36
C ALA A 168 -27.69 14.84 -7.74
N GLY A 169 -28.05 13.62 -7.31
CA GLY A 169 -27.40 12.41 -7.81
C GLY A 169 -27.55 12.28 -9.33
N GLU A 170 -26.67 11.48 -9.96
CA GLU A 170 -26.54 11.25 -11.41
C GLU A 170 -27.71 11.79 -12.25
N GLU A 171 -27.49 12.92 -12.92
CA GLU A 171 -28.50 13.48 -13.82
C GLU A 171 -28.80 12.47 -14.94
N PRO A 172 -30.08 12.18 -15.24
CA PRO A 172 -30.43 11.25 -16.32
C PRO A 172 -29.83 11.73 -17.64
N GLU A 173 -29.13 10.83 -18.34
CA GLU A 173 -28.52 11.08 -19.63
C GLU A 173 -29.51 11.73 -20.61
N GLY A 174 -29.25 12.98 -21.02
CA GLY A 174 -29.84 13.52 -22.26
C GLY A 174 -30.34 14.97 -22.25
N GLU A 175 -30.54 15.63 -21.11
CA GLU A 175 -31.05 17.02 -21.09
C GLU A 175 -30.26 17.96 -20.16
N ILE A 176 -29.16 18.51 -20.68
CA ILE A 176 -28.37 19.55 -19.97
C ILE A 176 -29.21 20.82 -19.86
N ALA A 177 -29.73 21.12 -18.67
CA ALA A 177 -30.49 22.33 -18.37
C ALA A 177 -29.63 23.33 -17.60
N CYS A 178 -29.78 24.64 -17.88
CA CYS A 178 -29.23 25.70 -17.02
C CYS A 178 -30.37 26.34 -16.25
N THR A 179 -30.34 26.11 -14.94
CA THR A 179 -31.33 26.58 -13.98
C THR A 179 -30.65 27.24 -12.80
N VAL A 180 -31.27 28.30 -12.28
CA VAL A 180 -30.94 28.93 -11.00
C VAL A 180 -32.22 29.03 -10.17
N THR A 181 -32.07 29.24 -8.87
CA THR A 181 -33.16 29.48 -7.92
C THR A 181 -33.33 30.98 -7.63
N ASP A 182 -34.51 31.39 -7.15
CA ASP A 182 -34.70 32.78 -6.70
C ASP A 182 -33.83 33.12 -5.47
N ALA A 183 -33.41 32.11 -4.70
CA ALA A 183 -32.44 32.27 -3.61
C ALA A 183 -31.07 32.68 -4.16
N GLU A 184 -30.58 32.04 -5.23
CA GLU A 184 -29.34 32.43 -5.90
C GLU A 184 -29.43 33.84 -6.49
N VAL A 185 -30.55 34.20 -7.13
CA VAL A 185 -30.77 35.55 -7.67
C VAL A 185 -30.77 36.60 -6.55
N THR A 186 -31.39 36.29 -5.40
CA THR A 186 -31.41 37.17 -4.24
C THR A 186 -30.02 37.35 -3.64
N ALA A 187 -29.27 36.26 -3.46
CA ALA A 187 -27.90 36.29 -2.96
C ALA A 187 -26.98 37.10 -3.90
N ALA A 188 -27.10 36.90 -5.21
CA ALA A 188 -26.36 37.67 -6.20
C ALA A 188 -26.70 39.18 -6.18
N GLY A 189 -27.94 39.52 -5.83
CA GLY A 189 -28.39 40.91 -5.69
C GLY A 189 -27.84 41.63 -4.46
N ALA A 190 -27.44 40.88 -3.43
CA ALA A 190 -26.84 41.42 -2.21
C ALA A 190 -25.32 41.68 -2.35
N LEU A 191 -24.68 41.19 -3.42
CA LEU A 191 -23.25 41.33 -3.64
C LEU A 191 -22.85 42.78 -3.93
N GLY A 192 -22.07 43.37 -3.03
CA GLY A 192 -21.50 44.72 -3.16
C GLY A 192 -20.16 44.76 -3.91
N LEU A 193 -19.45 45.88 -3.76
CA LEU A 193 -18.10 46.11 -4.27
C LEU A 193 -17.06 46.35 -3.15
N ASP A 194 -17.48 46.37 -1.89
CA ASP A 194 -16.66 46.80 -0.77
C ASP A 194 -15.41 45.93 -0.60
N HIS A 195 -15.52 44.62 -0.92
CA HIS A 195 -14.41 43.68 -0.88
C HIS A 195 -13.27 44.02 -1.84
N LEU A 196 -13.53 44.74 -2.95
CA LEU A 196 -12.47 45.17 -3.86
C LEU A 196 -11.59 46.29 -3.28
N THR A 197 -11.93 46.82 -2.10
CA THR A 197 -11.11 47.81 -1.38
C THR A 197 -10.22 47.09 -0.37
N ALA A 198 -8.90 47.09 -0.55
CA ALA A 198 -7.98 46.46 0.40
C ALA A 198 -7.91 47.21 1.75
N PRO A 199 -7.98 46.50 2.89
CA PRO A 199 -7.57 47.02 4.19
C PRO A 199 -6.04 47.02 4.34
N GLY A 200 -5.52 47.81 5.28
CA GLY A 200 -4.09 47.74 5.67
C GLY A 200 -3.11 48.59 4.84
N PRO A 201 -1.79 48.35 4.99
CA PRO A 201 -0.73 49.22 4.47
C PRO A 201 -0.58 49.19 2.94
N TYR A 202 -1.08 48.16 2.25
CA TYR A 202 -0.98 48.01 0.78
C TYR A 202 -2.19 48.60 0.02
N ARG A 203 -3.06 49.36 0.70
CA ARG A 203 -4.30 49.92 0.14
C ARG A 203 -4.10 50.72 -1.14
N GLU A 204 -3.06 51.55 -1.21
CA GLU A 204 -2.81 52.40 -2.38
C GLU A 204 -2.38 51.59 -3.61
N ARG A 205 -1.56 50.55 -3.44
CA ARG A 205 -1.14 49.64 -4.51
C ARG A 205 -2.32 48.84 -5.04
N ALA A 206 -3.11 48.26 -4.13
CA ALA A 206 -4.35 47.56 -4.50
C ALA A 206 -5.34 48.48 -5.25
N ALA A 207 -5.43 49.76 -4.88
CA ALA A 207 -6.28 50.72 -5.60
C ALA A 207 -5.77 50.99 -7.03
N LYS A 208 -4.45 51.06 -7.24
CA LYS A 208 -3.83 51.18 -8.56
C LYS A 208 -4.04 49.92 -9.41
N ALA A 209 -3.83 48.73 -8.84
CA ALA A 209 -4.10 47.45 -9.49
C ALA A 209 -5.58 47.31 -9.90
N LEU A 210 -6.52 47.70 -9.02
CA LEU A 210 -7.95 47.74 -9.36
C LEU A 210 -8.24 48.76 -10.47
N GLY A 211 -7.56 49.90 -10.48
CA GLY A 211 -7.62 50.90 -11.55
C GLY A 211 -7.19 50.33 -12.90
N TYR A 212 -6.10 49.56 -12.92
CA TYR A 212 -5.63 48.82 -14.10
C TYR A 212 -6.66 47.78 -14.57
N LEU A 213 -7.24 47.00 -13.65
CA LEU A 213 -8.28 46.00 -13.94
C LEU A 213 -9.67 46.61 -14.22
N THR A 214 -9.79 47.93 -14.32
CA THR A 214 -11.06 48.63 -14.60
C THR A 214 -11.12 49.10 -16.05
N ALA A 215 -12.12 48.63 -16.80
CA ALA A 215 -12.31 49.03 -18.20
C ALA A 215 -13.69 49.65 -18.49
N ASP A 216 -13.71 50.63 -19.39
CA ASP A 216 -14.97 51.14 -19.96
C ASP A 216 -15.53 50.14 -20.98
N ILE A 217 -16.80 49.78 -20.87
CA ILE A 217 -17.49 48.83 -21.76
C ILE A 217 -17.36 49.17 -23.26
N ARG A 218 -17.18 50.46 -23.60
CA ARG A 218 -17.01 50.94 -24.98
C ARG A 218 -15.62 50.61 -25.55
N ARG A 219 -14.64 50.36 -24.69
CA ARG A 219 -13.25 50.04 -25.05
C ARG A 219 -12.99 48.54 -25.12
N LEU A 220 -13.92 47.71 -24.63
CA LEU A 220 -13.79 46.26 -24.65
C LEU A 220 -14.00 45.67 -26.06
N PRO A 221 -12.98 45.03 -26.67
CA PRO A 221 -13.11 44.36 -27.94
C PRO A 221 -13.79 42.99 -27.73
N LEU A 222 -15.12 42.97 -27.67
CA LEU A 222 -15.94 41.76 -27.49
C LEU A 222 -15.97 40.84 -28.74
N ARG A 223 -14.79 40.50 -29.28
CA ARG A 223 -14.67 39.53 -30.37
C ARG A 223 -14.55 38.14 -29.75
N TYR A 224 -15.45 37.24 -30.14
CA TYR A 224 -15.37 35.85 -29.74
C TYR A 224 -14.31 35.14 -30.54
N THR A 225 -13.32 34.61 -29.84
CA THR A 225 -12.36 33.64 -30.36
C THR A 225 -12.39 32.49 -29.36
N PRO A 226 -12.75 31.26 -29.78
CA PRO A 226 -12.70 30.09 -28.91
C PRO A 226 -11.35 30.00 -28.20
N GLY A 227 -11.34 29.73 -26.89
CA GLY A 227 -10.13 29.60 -26.09
C GLY A 227 -9.38 30.90 -25.75
N ARG A 228 -9.96 32.09 -25.98
CA ARG A 228 -9.37 33.37 -25.53
C ARG A 228 -10.28 34.13 -24.55
N PRO A 229 -9.74 34.71 -23.47
CA PRO A 229 -10.51 35.54 -22.54
C PRO A 229 -11.28 36.66 -23.25
N LEU A 230 -12.61 36.62 -23.20
CA LEU A 230 -13.46 37.56 -23.94
C LEU A 230 -13.31 39.02 -23.46
N LEU A 231 -13.07 39.23 -22.16
CA LEU A 231 -13.00 40.56 -21.55
C LEU A 231 -11.57 41.13 -21.47
N GLY A 232 -10.53 40.28 -21.59
CA GLY A 232 -9.15 40.67 -21.29
C GLY A 232 -8.92 40.91 -19.79
N ALA A 233 -7.89 41.70 -19.45
CA ALA A 233 -7.44 41.97 -18.08
C ALA A 233 -8.41 42.89 -17.30
N VAL A 234 -9.62 42.41 -17.00
CA VAL A 234 -10.70 43.24 -16.44
C VAL A 234 -11.44 42.53 -15.31
N LEU A 235 -11.46 43.16 -14.14
CA LEU A 235 -12.22 42.71 -12.96
C LEU A 235 -13.42 43.63 -12.67
N LEU A 236 -13.41 44.86 -13.19
CA LEU A 236 -14.48 45.85 -13.01
C LEU A 236 -14.81 46.57 -14.32
N VAL A 237 -16.10 46.59 -14.68
CA VAL A 237 -16.58 47.27 -15.89
C VAL A 237 -17.30 48.56 -15.53
N VAL A 238 -16.91 49.66 -16.17
CA VAL A 238 -17.64 50.93 -16.13
C VAL A 238 -18.53 51.03 -17.36
N ALA A 239 -19.85 51.03 -17.14
CA ALA A 239 -20.84 51.02 -18.21
C ALA A 239 -21.98 52.00 -17.93
N HIS A 240 -22.04 53.09 -18.71
CA HIS A 240 -23.12 54.10 -18.62
C HIS A 240 -23.34 54.64 -17.19
N GLY A 241 -22.25 54.95 -16.48
CA GLY A 241 -22.28 55.46 -15.09
C GLY A 241 -22.44 54.38 -14.01
N ARG A 242 -22.54 53.10 -14.38
CA ARG A 242 -22.54 51.96 -13.45
C ARG A 242 -21.15 51.38 -13.32
N ARG A 243 -20.78 50.95 -12.10
CA ARG A 243 -19.61 50.09 -11.84
C ARG A 243 -20.15 48.69 -11.58
N VAL A 244 -19.80 47.73 -12.43
CA VAL A 244 -20.31 46.36 -12.37
C VAL A 244 -19.12 45.43 -12.31
N PRO A 245 -18.96 44.62 -11.25
CA PRO A 245 -17.89 43.62 -11.20
C PRO A 245 -18.14 42.57 -12.27
N VAL A 246 -17.06 41.99 -12.81
CA VAL A 246 -17.20 40.78 -13.63
C VAL A 246 -17.73 39.63 -12.75
N PRO A 247 -18.42 38.62 -13.32
CA PRO A 247 -18.74 37.39 -12.59
C PRO A 247 -17.46 36.69 -12.10
N ALA A 248 -17.54 35.99 -10.97
CA ALA A 248 -16.41 35.25 -10.41
C ALA A 248 -15.93 34.15 -11.38
N SER A 249 -16.83 33.56 -12.15
CA SER A 249 -16.49 32.60 -13.21
C SER A 249 -15.60 33.13 -14.32
N VAL A 250 -15.47 34.46 -14.48
CA VAL A 250 -14.58 35.09 -15.47
C VAL A 250 -13.27 35.58 -14.85
N ALA A 251 -13.19 35.63 -13.51
CA ALA A 251 -12.12 36.33 -12.81
C ALA A 251 -10.73 35.71 -13.07
N LEU A 252 -10.63 34.38 -13.18
CA LEU A 252 -9.38 33.70 -13.52
C LEU A 252 -8.96 33.93 -14.98
N ASN A 253 -9.91 34.00 -15.92
CA ASN A 253 -9.64 34.38 -17.31
C ASN A 253 -9.11 35.83 -17.40
N SER A 254 -9.64 36.72 -16.56
CA SER A 254 -9.13 38.09 -16.42
C SER A 254 -7.71 38.12 -15.85
N LEU A 255 -7.40 37.27 -14.87
CA LEU A 255 -6.05 37.11 -14.32
C LEU A 255 -5.07 36.59 -15.38
N ALA A 256 -5.44 35.57 -16.16
CA ALA A 256 -4.62 35.04 -17.25
C ALA A 256 -4.28 36.12 -18.28
N ALA A 257 -5.27 36.93 -18.66
CA ALA A 257 -5.05 38.06 -19.55
C ALA A 257 -4.17 39.16 -18.93
N ALA A 258 -4.32 39.45 -17.63
CA ALA A 258 -3.50 40.42 -16.91
C ALA A 258 -2.05 39.97 -16.80
N ALA A 259 -1.80 38.73 -16.38
CA ALA A 259 -0.47 38.15 -16.28
C ALA A 259 0.24 38.16 -17.65
N ALA A 260 -0.43 37.70 -18.71
CA ALA A 260 0.13 37.74 -20.06
C ALA A 260 0.47 39.16 -20.55
N HIS A 261 -0.36 40.15 -20.21
CA HIS A 261 -0.13 41.54 -20.61
C HIS A 261 1.02 42.19 -19.83
N LEU A 262 1.08 42.00 -18.51
CA LEU A 262 2.13 42.56 -17.65
C LEU A 262 3.50 41.97 -18.02
N LEU A 263 3.57 40.65 -18.19
CA LEU A 263 4.82 39.97 -18.56
C LEU A 263 5.30 40.28 -19.98
N ALA A 264 4.40 40.70 -20.87
CA ALA A 264 4.78 41.16 -22.22
C ALA A 264 5.23 42.62 -22.25
N ALA A 265 4.82 43.43 -21.26
CA ALA A 265 5.18 44.84 -21.16
C ALA A 265 6.53 45.05 -20.47
N GLU A 266 6.95 44.12 -19.60
CA GLU A 266 8.26 44.12 -18.99
C GLU A 266 9.28 43.39 -19.89
N VAL A 267 10.42 44.02 -20.17
CA VAL A 267 11.58 43.31 -20.74
C VAL A 267 12.12 42.42 -19.62
N PRO A 268 12.27 41.09 -19.80
CA PRO A 268 12.76 40.22 -18.74
C PRO A 268 14.10 40.74 -18.23
N ASP A 269 14.09 41.25 -17.01
CA ASP A 269 15.31 41.57 -16.26
C ASP A 269 16.07 40.25 -16.04
N PRO A 270 17.37 40.14 -16.42
CA PRO A 270 18.18 38.96 -16.15
C PRO A 270 18.13 38.51 -14.68
N ASP A 271 17.95 39.44 -13.73
CA ASP A 271 17.81 39.11 -12.33
C ASP A 271 16.43 38.49 -12.02
N ALA A 272 15.36 38.92 -12.67
CA ALA A 272 14.03 38.31 -12.55
C ALA A 272 14.00 36.88 -13.12
N GLU A 273 14.67 36.66 -14.26
CA GLU A 273 14.78 35.31 -14.86
C GLU A 273 15.62 34.38 -13.99
N MET A 274 16.68 34.89 -13.34
CA MET A 274 17.43 34.15 -12.33
C MET A 274 16.59 33.81 -11.10
N ARG A 275 15.76 34.74 -10.60
CA ARG A 275 14.84 34.47 -9.47
C ARG A 275 13.80 33.41 -9.81
N LEU A 276 13.19 33.47 -10.99
CA LEU A 276 12.24 32.44 -11.45
C LEU A 276 12.92 31.06 -11.51
N ARG A 277 14.15 31.01 -12.04
CA ARG A 277 14.93 29.77 -12.12
C ARG A 277 15.25 29.21 -10.74
N LEU A 278 15.71 30.07 -9.82
CA LEU A 278 15.97 29.68 -8.43
C LEU A 278 14.71 29.12 -7.77
N HIS A 279 13.58 29.81 -7.86
CA HIS A 279 12.31 29.32 -7.30
C HIS A 279 11.83 28.00 -7.91
N THR A 280 12.01 27.82 -9.22
CA THR A 280 11.66 26.57 -9.89
C THR A 280 12.53 25.43 -9.39
N ILE A 281 13.84 25.64 -9.26
CA ILE A 281 14.78 24.63 -8.77
C ILE A 281 14.55 24.35 -7.29
N GLU A 282 14.30 25.36 -6.46
CA GLU A 282 13.94 25.19 -5.04
C GLU A 282 12.66 24.36 -4.91
N ARG A 283 11.66 24.62 -5.74
CA ARG A 283 10.42 23.84 -5.76
C ARG A 283 10.67 22.39 -6.18
N VAL A 284 11.46 22.16 -7.23
CA VAL A 284 11.85 20.80 -7.64
C VAL A 284 12.66 20.10 -6.54
N ALA A 285 13.62 20.79 -5.92
CA ALA A 285 14.42 20.25 -4.82
C ALA A 285 13.54 19.86 -3.63
N GLN A 286 12.56 20.69 -3.26
CA GLN A 286 11.57 20.36 -2.24
C GLN A 286 10.77 19.10 -2.62
N LEU A 287 10.27 19.01 -3.86
CA LEU A 287 9.52 17.86 -4.36
C LEU A 287 10.38 16.60 -4.52
N LEU A 288 11.70 16.70 -4.60
CA LEU A 288 12.63 15.59 -4.70
C LEU A 288 13.32 15.25 -3.37
N ASP A 289 13.07 16.01 -2.30
CA ASP A 289 13.74 15.91 -1.00
C ASP A 289 15.26 16.11 -1.09
N LEU A 290 15.68 17.14 -1.84
CA LEU A 290 17.08 17.51 -2.00
C LEU A 290 17.44 18.63 -1.02
N THR A 291 18.44 18.37 -0.18
CA THR A 291 18.89 19.30 0.87
C THR A 291 19.81 20.41 0.37
N GLN A 292 20.30 20.32 -0.87
CA GLN A 292 21.22 21.29 -1.47
C GLN A 292 20.72 21.76 -2.83
N VAL A 293 20.61 23.08 -2.97
CA VAL A 293 20.29 23.77 -4.23
C VAL A 293 21.52 24.61 -4.65
N PRO A 294 21.94 24.56 -5.93
CA PRO A 294 23.06 25.37 -6.38
C PRO A 294 22.76 26.88 -6.23
N VAL A 295 23.69 27.62 -5.61
CA VAL A 295 23.57 29.07 -5.32
C VAL A 295 23.47 29.91 -6.61
N ARG A 296 24.01 29.41 -7.73
CA ARG A 296 23.90 30.04 -9.06
C ARG A 296 23.57 28.97 -10.11
N PRO A 297 22.30 28.72 -10.41
CA PRO A 297 21.91 27.69 -11.34
C PRO A 297 22.18 28.07 -12.79
N GLU A 298 22.76 27.14 -13.54
CA GLU A 298 22.88 27.21 -14.99
C GLU A 298 21.50 27.25 -15.67
N PRO A 299 21.38 27.77 -16.92
CA PRO A 299 20.10 27.80 -17.64
C PRO A 299 19.40 26.45 -17.78
N VAL A 300 20.19 25.37 -17.88
CA VAL A 300 19.71 23.99 -17.79
C VAL A 300 20.38 23.39 -16.56
N CYS A 301 19.60 23.16 -15.50
CA CYS A 301 20.12 22.57 -14.26
C CYS A 301 19.82 21.06 -14.25
N ARG A 302 20.85 20.23 -14.33
CA ARG A 302 20.70 18.77 -14.25
C ARG A 302 20.63 18.31 -12.81
N ILE A 303 19.67 17.45 -12.52
CA ILE A 303 19.54 16.75 -11.25
C ILE A 303 19.45 15.25 -11.57
N GLN A 304 20.20 14.42 -10.85
CA GLN A 304 20.19 12.98 -11.06
C GLN A 304 19.62 12.26 -9.83
N SER A 305 18.64 11.39 -10.05
CA SER A 305 18.13 10.47 -9.03
C SER A 305 18.55 9.05 -9.37
N ILE A 306 19.71 8.63 -8.83
CA ILE A 306 20.31 7.31 -9.07
C ILE A 306 19.37 6.18 -8.62
N SER A 307 18.67 6.37 -7.49
CA SER A 307 17.78 5.36 -6.88
C SER A 307 16.53 5.03 -7.71
N HIS A 308 16.09 5.94 -8.58
CA HIS A 308 14.84 5.82 -9.34
C HIS A 308 15.03 5.81 -10.86
N ARG A 309 16.28 5.69 -11.36
CA ARG A 309 16.59 5.79 -12.81
C ARG A 309 15.99 7.02 -13.50
N LEU A 310 15.93 8.15 -12.79
CA LEU A 310 15.40 9.40 -13.35
C LEU A 310 16.52 10.42 -13.51
N GLU A 311 16.55 11.01 -14.69
CA GLU A 311 17.35 12.19 -14.96
C GLU A 311 16.46 13.38 -15.26
N TYR A 312 16.68 14.44 -14.47
CA TYR A 312 15.91 15.66 -14.56
C TYR A 312 16.78 16.75 -15.19
N ALA A 313 16.18 17.51 -16.09
CA ALA A 313 16.68 18.83 -16.46
C ALA A 313 15.66 19.88 -16.06
N VAL A 314 16.07 20.84 -15.24
CA VAL A 314 15.22 21.92 -14.78
C VAL A 314 15.51 23.19 -15.57
N VAL A 315 14.48 23.77 -16.18
CA VAL A 315 14.55 25.01 -16.94
C VAL A 315 13.44 25.97 -16.50
N ALA A 316 13.59 27.27 -16.74
CA ALA A 316 12.52 28.22 -16.50
C ALA A 316 12.65 29.45 -17.41
N ALA A 317 11.53 29.95 -17.90
CA ALA A 317 11.49 31.17 -18.72
C ALA A 317 10.11 31.84 -18.69
N PHE A 318 10.08 33.17 -18.87
CA PHE A 318 8.83 33.93 -18.97
C PHE A 318 8.24 33.94 -20.38
N THR A 319 9.10 33.90 -21.41
CA THR A 319 8.68 34.01 -22.82
C THR A 319 8.56 32.62 -23.46
N HIS A 320 7.66 32.50 -24.45
CA HIS A 320 7.47 31.25 -25.17
C HIS A 320 8.72 30.85 -25.95
N ASP A 321 9.32 31.78 -26.70
CA ASP A 321 10.49 31.49 -27.52
C ASP A 321 11.71 31.11 -26.67
N GLY A 322 11.88 31.77 -25.51
CA GLY A 322 12.93 31.44 -24.53
C GLY A 322 12.72 30.05 -23.92
N LEU A 323 11.49 29.73 -23.52
CA LEU A 323 11.14 28.41 -22.99
C LEU A 323 11.40 27.31 -24.02
N SER A 324 10.89 27.46 -25.25
CA SER A 324 11.06 26.47 -26.32
C SER A 324 12.54 26.20 -26.63
N ALA A 325 13.38 27.25 -26.66
CA ALA A 325 14.82 27.08 -26.87
C ALA A 325 15.50 26.30 -25.73
N LEU A 326 15.14 26.60 -24.47
CA LEU A 326 15.69 25.90 -23.30
C LEU A 326 15.20 24.45 -23.20
N LEU A 327 13.93 24.17 -23.56
CA LEU A 327 13.38 22.81 -23.60
C LEU A 327 14.14 21.93 -24.60
N GLU A 328 14.42 22.42 -25.80
CA GLU A 328 15.20 21.69 -26.80
C GLU A 328 16.66 21.51 -26.39
N GLN A 329 17.25 22.51 -25.74
CA GLN A 329 18.60 22.40 -25.17
C GLN A 329 18.64 21.31 -24.08
N ALA A 330 17.67 21.32 -23.16
CA ALA A 330 17.54 20.33 -22.09
C ALA A 330 17.31 18.92 -22.64
N ARG A 331 16.42 18.75 -23.63
CA ARG A 331 16.20 17.46 -24.30
C ARG A 331 17.48 16.93 -24.94
N THR A 332 18.20 17.79 -25.66
CA THR A 332 19.46 17.42 -26.33
C THR A 332 20.51 16.97 -25.32
N ASP A 333 20.64 17.72 -24.23
CA ASP A 333 21.58 17.41 -23.14
C ASP A 333 21.26 16.06 -22.47
N LEU A 334 19.98 15.83 -22.09
CA LEU A 334 19.55 14.54 -21.54
C LEU A 334 19.76 13.39 -22.53
N SER A 335 19.48 13.60 -23.82
CA SER A 335 19.66 12.57 -24.84
C SER A 335 21.12 12.13 -25.02
N GLN A 336 22.07 13.07 -24.84
CA GLN A 336 23.50 12.81 -25.00
C GLN A 336 24.14 12.26 -23.72
N ASN A 337 23.67 12.70 -22.56
CA ASN A 337 24.37 12.50 -21.30
C ASN A 337 23.62 11.64 -20.28
N ALA A 338 22.39 11.21 -20.55
CA ALA A 338 21.66 10.35 -19.63
C ALA A 338 22.16 8.92 -19.63
N ALA A 339 22.14 8.29 -18.45
CA ALA A 339 22.48 6.90 -18.29
C ALA A 339 21.56 6.01 -19.15
N PRO A 340 22.07 4.92 -19.76
CA PRO A 340 21.24 3.99 -20.52
C PRO A 340 20.07 3.44 -19.70
N GLY A 341 18.86 3.58 -20.23
CA GLY A 341 17.63 3.17 -19.54
C GLY A 341 17.15 4.12 -18.45
N ALA A 342 17.72 5.32 -18.31
CA ALA A 342 17.13 6.34 -17.45
C ALA A 342 15.89 6.95 -18.12
N GLY A 343 14.82 7.13 -17.34
CA GLY A 343 13.69 7.97 -17.73
C GLY A 343 14.14 9.43 -17.78
N ARG A 344 13.81 10.12 -18.86
CA ARG A 344 14.24 11.50 -19.13
C ARG A 344 13.08 12.44 -18.89
N LEU A 345 13.23 13.34 -17.93
CA LEU A 345 12.20 14.29 -17.54
C LEU A 345 12.75 15.71 -17.57
N VAL A 346 12.13 16.59 -18.35
CA VAL A 346 12.39 18.02 -18.30
C VAL A 346 11.30 18.66 -17.46
N ILE A 347 11.69 19.25 -16.32
CA ILE A 347 10.77 20.01 -15.47
C ILE A 347 10.97 21.49 -15.80
N TYR A 348 9.90 22.17 -16.19
CA TYR A 348 9.96 23.59 -16.52
C TYR A 348 9.10 24.45 -15.60
N GLY A 349 9.55 25.70 -15.39
CA GLY A 349 8.83 26.72 -14.66
C GLY A 349 8.53 27.94 -15.52
N GLY A 350 7.45 28.65 -15.18
CA GLY A 350 7.05 29.88 -15.83
C GLY A 350 5.54 30.06 -15.83
N PRO A 351 5.03 31.13 -16.46
CA PRO A 351 3.60 31.45 -16.47
C PRO A 351 2.78 30.61 -17.48
N ARG A 352 3.43 29.74 -18.26
CA ARG A 352 2.82 28.97 -19.35
C ARG A 352 2.94 27.49 -19.09
N VAL A 353 1.88 26.77 -19.43
CA VAL A 353 1.83 25.31 -19.50
C VAL A 353 1.86 24.91 -20.99
N LEU A 354 2.55 23.83 -21.31
CA LEU A 354 2.59 23.26 -22.66
C LEU A 354 1.22 22.68 -23.03
N GLY A 355 0.92 22.64 -24.32
CA GLY A 355 -0.33 22.10 -24.84
C GLY A 355 -0.18 20.63 -25.23
N PRO A 356 -0.82 20.18 -26.32
CA PRO A 356 -0.65 18.83 -26.83
C PRO A 356 0.80 18.51 -27.16
N GLU A 357 1.29 17.37 -26.67
CA GLU A 357 2.68 16.93 -26.83
C GLU A 357 2.75 15.53 -27.46
N VAL A 358 3.87 15.27 -28.14
CA VAL A 358 4.23 13.95 -28.64
C VAL A 358 5.55 13.54 -28.00
N VAL A 359 5.47 12.59 -27.08
CA VAL A 359 6.63 12.08 -26.36
C VAL A 359 7.28 10.98 -27.18
N THR A 360 8.53 11.18 -27.55
CA THR A 360 9.37 10.17 -28.24
C THR A 360 10.33 9.47 -27.29
N ASP A 361 10.98 10.26 -26.41
CA ASP A 361 12.03 9.78 -25.51
C ASP A 361 12.24 10.65 -24.26
N THR A 362 11.60 11.83 -24.20
CA THR A 362 11.75 12.80 -23.12
C THR A 362 10.39 13.39 -22.77
N LEU A 363 10.00 13.29 -21.50
CA LEU A 363 8.76 13.84 -21.00
C LEU A 363 8.97 15.29 -20.53
N TYR A 364 8.00 16.15 -20.77
CA TYR A 364 7.99 17.55 -20.30
C TYR A 364 6.89 17.72 -19.25
N LEU A 365 7.22 18.35 -18.13
CA LEU A 365 6.26 18.68 -17.08
C LEU A 365 6.48 20.08 -16.56
N HIS A 366 5.42 20.85 -16.41
CA HIS A 366 5.45 22.04 -15.59
C HIS A 366 5.70 21.62 -14.13
N VAL A 367 6.45 22.42 -13.38
CA VAL A 367 6.78 22.11 -11.97
C VAL A 367 5.54 21.88 -11.10
N GLU A 368 4.43 22.57 -11.41
CA GLU A 368 3.15 22.41 -10.71
C GLU A 368 2.32 21.22 -11.20
N GLU A 369 2.54 20.72 -12.42
CA GLU A 369 1.98 19.43 -12.88
C GLU A 369 2.71 18.28 -12.20
N PHE A 370 4.04 18.36 -12.12
CA PHE A 370 4.87 17.41 -11.38
C PHE A 370 4.47 17.35 -9.90
N ALA A 371 4.18 18.49 -9.28
CA ALA A 371 3.69 18.54 -7.91
C ALA A 371 2.33 17.81 -7.72
N GLU A 372 1.39 17.99 -8.65
CA GLU A 372 0.08 17.31 -8.61
C GLU A 372 0.23 15.81 -8.85
N ILE A 373 1.00 15.40 -9.86
CA ILE A 373 1.27 13.99 -10.16
C ILE A 373 1.93 13.29 -8.97
N LEU A 374 2.95 13.91 -8.38
CA LEU A 374 3.64 13.37 -7.22
C LEU A 374 2.71 13.29 -5.99
N ALA A 375 1.83 14.26 -5.81
CA ALA A 375 0.87 14.25 -4.72
C ALA A 375 -0.22 13.19 -4.92
N ASP A 376 -0.70 12.97 -6.15
CA ASP A 376 -1.62 11.86 -6.49
C ASP A 376 -0.96 10.50 -6.33
N ALA A 377 0.36 10.40 -6.60
CA ALA A 377 1.19 9.24 -6.27
C ALA A 377 1.44 9.06 -4.75
N GLY A 378 0.84 9.90 -3.90
CA GLY A 378 1.02 9.86 -2.44
C GLY A 378 2.45 10.15 -2.00
N GLY A 379 3.23 10.89 -2.79
CA GLY A 379 4.64 11.20 -2.54
C GLY A 379 5.64 10.13 -3.00
N ASP A 380 5.18 9.04 -3.63
CA ASP A 380 6.05 7.95 -4.06
C ASP A 380 6.74 8.24 -5.40
N LEU A 381 8.04 8.58 -5.31
CA LEU A 381 8.88 8.78 -6.50
C LEU A 381 9.06 7.51 -7.34
N ALA A 382 8.93 6.30 -6.78
CA ALA A 382 9.03 5.09 -7.57
C ALA A 382 7.86 4.96 -8.54
N THR A 383 6.63 5.27 -8.10
CA THR A 383 5.45 5.33 -8.98
C THR A 383 5.63 6.38 -10.08
N VAL A 384 6.11 7.57 -9.76
CA VAL A 384 6.38 8.60 -10.80
C VAL A 384 7.46 8.13 -11.78
N ALA A 385 8.51 7.47 -11.29
CA ALA A 385 9.55 6.91 -12.15
C ALA A 385 9.01 5.84 -13.11
N TRP A 386 8.11 4.96 -12.65
CA TRP A 386 7.47 3.99 -13.52
C TRP A 386 6.64 4.64 -14.62
N TRP A 387 5.94 5.72 -14.29
CA TRP A 387 5.17 6.48 -15.27
C TRP A 387 6.09 7.14 -16.31
N VAL A 388 7.15 7.81 -15.88
CA VAL A 388 8.14 8.40 -16.80
C VAL A 388 8.75 7.32 -17.70
N LEU A 389 9.12 6.15 -17.17
CA LEU A 389 9.65 5.05 -17.97
C LEU A 389 8.64 4.51 -19.00
N GLU A 390 7.36 4.38 -18.63
CA GLU A 390 6.29 4.03 -19.58
C GLU A 390 6.15 5.09 -20.68
N MET A 391 6.29 6.37 -20.31
CA MET A 391 6.23 7.51 -21.21
C MET A 391 7.50 7.72 -22.04
N THR A 392 8.64 7.08 -21.77
CA THR A 392 9.88 7.32 -22.53
C THR A 392 10.48 6.09 -23.20
N GLU A 393 10.14 4.86 -22.77
CA GLU A 393 10.73 3.64 -23.35
C GLU A 393 9.93 3.03 -24.51
N HIS A 394 8.62 3.31 -24.61
CA HIS A 394 7.69 2.89 -25.68
C HIS A 394 8.03 1.56 -26.38
N PRO A 395 8.08 0.41 -25.68
CA PRO A 395 8.62 -0.83 -26.25
C PRO A 395 7.85 -1.40 -27.46
N GLU A 396 6.61 -0.94 -27.69
CA GLU A 396 5.70 -1.51 -28.70
C GLU A 396 5.15 -0.45 -29.69
N VAL A 397 5.48 0.84 -29.51
CA VAL A 397 5.03 1.97 -30.37
C VAL A 397 6.16 2.99 -30.56
N GLU A 398 6.05 3.92 -31.50
CA GLU A 398 7.12 4.89 -31.77
C GLU A 398 7.09 6.12 -30.84
N ALA A 399 5.91 6.50 -30.38
CA ALA A 399 5.68 7.66 -29.52
C ALA A 399 4.32 7.57 -28.81
N VAL A 400 4.15 8.34 -27.74
CA VAL A 400 2.87 8.57 -27.06
C VAL A 400 2.47 10.03 -27.25
N ALA A 401 1.26 10.28 -27.73
CA ALA A 401 0.69 11.61 -27.86
C ALA A 401 -0.48 11.80 -26.89
N TYR A 402 -0.55 12.96 -26.27
CA TYR A 402 -1.65 13.38 -25.41
C TYR A 402 -1.98 14.85 -25.64
N ASP A 403 -3.23 15.24 -25.37
CA ASP A 403 -3.65 16.64 -25.39
C ASP A 403 -3.36 17.33 -24.04
N ASP A 404 -3.54 16.59 -22.94
CA ASP A 404 -3.20 16.97 -21.56
C ASP A 404 -2.43 15.83 -20.87
N VAL A 405 -1.38 16.18 -20.12
CA VAL A 405 -0.55 15.21 -19.41
C VAL A 405 -1.29 14.53 -18.26
N PHE A 406 -2.27 15.21 -17.64
CA PHE A 406 -3.10 14.60 -16.60
C PHE A 406 -4.01 13.50 -17.14
N ASP A 407 -4.41 13.56 -18.42
CA ASP A 407 -5.13 12.46 -19.07
C ASP A 407 -4.25 11.20 -19.14
N ALA A 408 -2.99 11.38 -19.54
CA ALA A 408 -2.01 10.29 -19.61
C ALA A 408 -1.69 9.72 -18.22
N TRP A 409 -1.50 10.60 -17.23
CA TRP A 409 -1.32 10.20 -15.84
C TRP A 409 -2.54 9.43 -15.30
N ALA A 410 -3.75 9.99 -15.42
CA ALA A 410 -4.96 9.39 -14.87
C ALA A 410 -5.28 8.03 -15.51
N LEU A 411 -5.15 7.92 -16.83
CA LEU A 411 -5.35 6.66 -17.54
C LEU A 411 -4.31 5.62 -17.10
N TRP A 412 -3.02 5.97 -17.12
CA TRP A 412 -1.96 5.08 -16.68
C TRP A 412 -2.13 4.65 -15.22
N HIS A 413 -2.37 5.63 -14.33
CA HIS A 413 -2.47 5.42 -12.91
C HIS A 413 -3.64 4.50 -12.63
N ARG A 414 -4.82 4.72 -13.23
CA ARG A 414 -6.04 3.90 -13.06
C ARG A 414 -5.92 2.50 -13.65
N GLU A 415 -5.52 2.37 -14.92
CA GLU A 415 -5.50 1.10 -15.64
C GLU A 415 -4.26 0.24 -15.33
N GLY A 416 -3.22 0.85 -14.77
CA GLY A 416 -1.96 0.18 -14.46
C GLY A 416 -0.93 0.23 -15.60
N MET A 417 -1.36 0.52 -16.83
CA MET A 417 -0.51 0.58 -18.02
C MET A 417 -1.13 1.52 -19.06
N LEU A 418 -0.30 2.11 -19.92
CA LEU A 418 -0.78 2.87 -21.09
C LEU A 418 -0.77 1.99 -22.34
N LEU A 419 0.28 1.17 -22.47
CA LEU A 419 0.50 0.33 -23.64
C LEU A 419 0.21 -1.14 -23.27
N PRO A 420 -0.96 -1.70 -23.62
CA PRO A 420 -1.25 -3.10 -23.35
C PRO A 420 -0.29 -4.02 -24.13
N PRO A 421 0.10 -5.19 -23.60
CA PRO A 421 1.05 -6.07 -24.28
C PRO A 421 0.58 -6.47 -25.68
N GLY A 422 1.44 -6.24 -26.67
CA GLY A 422 1.12 -6.49 -28.07
C GLY A 422 2.35 -6.68 -28.95
N PRO A 423 2.18 -7.08 -30.22
CA PRO A 423 3.25 -6.98 -31.20
C PRO A 423 3.63 -5.51 -31.41
N PRO A 424 4.90 -5.20 -31.76
CA PRO A 424 5.28 -3.84 -32.14
C PRO A 424 4.39 -3.33 -33.28
N ALA A 425 3.86 -2.12 -33.12
CA ALA A 425 3.05 -1.44 -34.11
C ALA A 425 3.79 -0.20 -34.63
N GLU A 426 3.74 0.04 -35.94
CA GLU A 426 4.18 1.30 -36.54
C GLU A 426 3.10 2.36 -36.23
N GLY A 427 3.41 3.35 -35.38
CA GLY A 427 2.50 4.44 -35.08
C GLY A 427 2.69 5.11 -33.72
N VAL A 428 1.91 6.17 -33.51
CA VAL A 428 1.83 6.95 -32.26
C VAL A 428 0.60 6.51 -31.48
N ALA A 429 0.77 6.15 -30.21
CA ALA A 429 -0.35 5.87 -29.31
C ALA A 429 -0.98 7.18 -28.85
N LEU A 430 -2.27 7.38 -29.16
CA LEU A 430 -3.03 8.54 -28.72
C LEU A 430 -3.73 8.25 -27.39
N VAL A 431 -3.45 9.06 -26.38
CA VAL A 431 -4.15 9.03 -25.09
C VAL A 431 -5.52 9.72 -25.25
N PRO A 432 -6.64 9.04 -24.95
CA PRO A 432 -7.95 9.66 -24.95
C PRO A 432 -8.10 10.63 -23.77
N SER A 433 -8.90 11.69 -23.94
CA SER A 433 -9.16 12.61 -22.83
C SER A 433 -9.94 11.95 -21.69
N TYR A 434 -9.54 12.23 -20.45
CA TYR A 434 -10.20 11.77 -19.23
C TYR A 434 -11.50 12.54 -18.98
N GLY A 435 -11.58 13.78 -19.46
CA GLY A 435 -12.77 14.62 -19.38
C GLY A 435 -13.06 15.20 -17.99
N ARG A 436 -12.13 15.15 -17.03
CA ARG A 436 -12.24 15.75 -15.69
C ARG A 436 -10.89 16.34 -15.27
N ASP A 437 -10.91 17.45 -14.53
CA ASP A 437 -9.69 18.08 -14.02
C ASP A 437 -9.21 17.37 -12.74
N VAL A 438 -8.17 16.56 -12.89
CA VAL A 438 -7.57 15.78 -11.80
C VAL A 438 -7.10 16.68 -10.64
N SER A 439 -6.58 17.86 -10.95
CA SER A 439 -6.08 18.80 -9.94
C SER A 439 -7.22 19.37 -9.08
N TRP A 440 -8.37 19.67 -9.70
CA TRP A 440 -9.56 20.15 -9.01
C TRP A 440 -10.24 19.05 -8.21
N ASP A 441 -10.43 17.86 -8.79
CA ASP A 441 -11.02 16.71 -8.11
C ASP A 441 -10.23 16.34 -6.85
N ARG A 442 -8.89 16.35 -6.94
CA ARG A 442 -8.02 16.17 -5.78
C ARG A 442 -8.23 17.29 -4.77
N ALA A 443 -8.09 18.56 -5.14
CA ALA A 443 -8.27 19.66 -4.19
C ALA A 443 -9.66 19.68 -3.52
N ALA A 444 -10.70 19.29 -4.27
CA ALA A 444 -12.06 19.11 -3.76
C ALA A 444 -12.14 18.02 -2.70
N ALA A 445 -11.51 16.86 -2.94
CA ALA A 445 -11.44 15.77 -1.98
C ALA A 445 -10.69 16.16 -0.70
N TRP A 446 -9.69 17.03 -0.81
CA TRP A 446 -8.83 17.48 0.29
C TRP A 446 -9.31 18.76 1.00
N ALA A 447 -10.28 19.49 0.47
CA ALA A 447 -10.68 20.82 0.96
C ALA A 447 -10.97 20.84 2.48
N ARG A 448 -11.71 19.86 3.00
CA ARG A 448 -12.03 19.78 4.44
C ARG A 448 -10.83 19.46 5.31
N ILE A 449 -9.84 18.73 4.78
CA ILE A 449 -8.59 18.44 5.48
C ILE A 449 -7.73 19.69 5.52
N ASP A 450 -7.62 20.40 4.40
CA ASP A 450 -6.86 21.65 4.33
C ASP A 450 -7.46 22.71 5.27
N ASP A 451 -8.77 22.70 5.50
CA ASP A 451 -9.42 23.52 6.52
C ASP A 451 -8.94 23.18 7.94
N VAL A 452 -8.89 21.88 8.27
CA VAL A 452 -8.41 21.41 9.59
C VAL A 452 -6.92 21.73 9.77
N LEU A 453 -6.11 21.61 8.72
CA LEU A 453 -4.69 21.99 8.74
C LEU A 453 -4.51 23.49 8.94
N ALA A 454 -5.29 24.31 8.22
CA ALA A 454 -5.25 25.76 8.34
C ALA A 454 -5.63 26.22 9.75
N ASP A 455 -6.71 25.66 10.32
CA ASP A 455 -7.15 25.95 11.69
C ASP A 455 -6.08 25.56 12.74
N ALA A 456 -5.32 24.49 12.48
CA ALA A 456 -4.21 24.06 13.32
C ALA A 456 -2.89 24.82 13.07
N GLY A 457 -2.88 25.79 12.15
CA GLY A 457 -1.68 26.56 11.78
C GLY A 457 -0.62 25.76 11.01
N LEU A 458 -1.03 24.72 10.30
CA LEU A 458 -0.17 23.84 9.51
C LEU A 458 -0.28 24.14 8.00
N PRO A 459 0.77 23.81 7.21
CA PRO A 459 0.73 24.03 5.77
C PRO A 459 -0.26 23.05 5.11
N PRO A 460 -0.78 23.39 3.92
CA PRO A 460 -1.75 22.55 3.22
C PRO A 460 -1.16 21.23 2.77
N SER A 461 -2.04 20.28 2.46
CA SER A 461 -1.74 18.93 1.99
C SER A 461 -0.65 18.87 0.91
N LEU A 462 -0.67 19.76 -0.10
CA LEU A 462 0.31 19.80 -1.19
C LEU A 462 1.72 20.24 -0.77
N ALA A 463 1.89 20.81 0.42
CA ALA A 463 3.20 21.16 0.97
C ALA A 463 3.89 19.97 1.66
N TRP A 464 3.14 18.91 1.97
CA TRP A 464 3.67 17.70 2.57
C TRP A 464 4.26 16.80 1.49
N ARG A 465 5.36 16.13 1.81
CA ARG A 465 6.07 15.24 0.88
C ARG A 465 5.22 14.03 0.50
N THR A 466 4.61 13.43 1.52
CA THR A 466 3.71 12.29 1.40
C THR A 466 2.38 12.72 1.99
N ALA A 467 1.31 12.58 1.22
CA ALA A 467 -0.03 12.91 1.65
C ALA A 467 -0.98 11.82 1.14
N ARG A 468 -1.63 11.09 2.05
CA ARG A 468 -2.56 10.01 1.71
C ARG A 468 -3.91 10.27 2.35
N LEU A 469 -4.94 10.33 1.52
CA LEU A 469 -6.33 10.51 1.94
C LEU A 469 -7.03 9.17 1.98
N GLU A 470 -7.59 8.85 3.14
CA GLU A 470 -8.45 7.69 3.31
C GLU A 470 -9.87 8.14 3.64
N VAL A 471 -10.82 7.64 2.83
CA VAL A 471 -12.24 7.83 3.07
C VAL A 471 -12.74 6.57 3.77
N PRO A 472 -13.17 6.65 5.04
CA PRO A 472 -13.56 5.45 5.78
C PRO A 472 -14.82 4.81 5.18
N GLU A 473 -14.83 3.47 5.10
CA GLU A 473 -16.00 2.70 4.61
C GLU A 473 -17.25 2.88 5.49
N LYS A 474 -17.07 3.21 6.79
CA LYS A 474 -18.13 3.45 7.77
C LYS A 474 -17.72 4.56 8.74
N GLY A 475 -18.54 5.62 8.84
CA GLY A 475 -18.32 6.76 9.72
C GLY A 475 -18.62 8.09 9.02
N ALA A 476 -18.76 9.18 9.79
CA ALA A 476 -18.78 10.53 9.23
C ALA A 476 -17.37 11.11 9.34
N GLY A 477 -16.76 11.52 8.23
CA GLY A 477 -15.47 12.22 8.22
C GLY A 477 -14.37 11.53 7.40
N GLN A 478 -13.51 12.32 6.77
CA GLN A 478 -12.26 11.91 6.13
C GLN A 478 -11.10 11.96 7.11
N TRP A 479 -10.05 11.19 6.85
CA TRP A 479 -8.78 11.30 7.57
C TRP A 479 -7.58 11.15 6.62
N VAL A 480 -6.43 11.69 7.04
CA VAL A 480 -5.22 11.67 6.22
C VAL A 480 -3.97 11.32 7.02
N GLU A 481 -3.00 10.76 6.30
CA GLU A 481 -1.62 10.59 6.73
C GLU A 481 -0.73 11.58 5.99
N LEU A 482 0.05 12.35 6.74
CA LEU A 482 0.99 13.31 6.19
C LEU A 482 2.39 13.03 6.74
N PHE A 483 3.39 13.14 5.88
CA PHE A 483 4.80 13.07 6.26
C PHE A 483 5.58 14.16 5.56
N LEU A 484 6.44 14.81 6.33
CA LEU A 484 7.40 15.79 5.86
C LEU A 484 8.80 15.38 6.38
N PRO A 485 9.79 15.21 5.47
CA PRO A 485 11.18 15.06 5.86
C PRO A 485 11.58 16.20 6.80
N GLY A 486 12.27 15.85 7.89
CA GLY A 486 12.70 16.82 8.89
C GLY A 486 14.12 17.28 8.65
N ASP A 487 14.50 18.36 9.32
CA ASP A 487 15.87 18.83 9.42
C ASP A 487 16.58 18.17 10.63
N ALA A 488 17.45 18.90 11.34
CA ALA A 488 18.10 18.42 12.56
C ALA A 488 17.11 18.00 13.68
N ALA A 489 15.84 18.43 13.63
CA ALA A 489 14.82 18.05 14.61
C ALA A 489 14.19 16.67 14.36
N GLY A 490 14.44 16.05 13.20
CA GLY A 490 13.85 14.78 12.79
C GLY A 490 12.51 14.93 12.06
N PRO A 491 12.02 13.87 11.37
CA PRO A 491 10.88 13.95 10.47
C PRO A 491 9.57 14.25 11.20
N LEU A 492 8.70 14.97 10.49
CA LEU A 492 7.40 15.39 10.98
C LEU A 492 6.30 14.51 10.37
N LEU A 493 5.48 13.94 11.23
CA LEU A 493 4.34 13.09 10.86
C LEU A 493 3.07 13.73 11.39
N ALA A 494 2.03 13.80 10.57
CA ALA A 494 0.70 14.22 11.02
C ALA A 494 -0.38 13.18 10.66
N ARG A 495 -1.31 13.00 11.58
CA ARG A 495 -2.55 12.23 11.40
C ARG A 495 -3.72 13.17 11.62
N VAL A 496 -4.54 13.38 10.59
CA VAL A 496 -5.60 14.39 10.61
C VAL A 496 -6.95 13.71 10.46
N SER A 497 -7.96 14.17 11.20
CA SER A 497 -9.35 13.80 11.05
C SER A 497 -10.21 15.05 10.87
N THR A 498 -11.24 14.95 10.03
CA THR A 498 -12.28 15.99 9.91
C THR A 498 -13.40 15.83 10.95
N VAL A 499 -13.52 14.64 11.56
CA VAL A 499 -14.54 14.34 12.57
C VAL A 499 -13.93 13.44 13.68
N PRO A 500 -13.77 13.97 14.91
CA PRO A 500 -13.74 15.41 15.19
C PRO A 500 -12.60 16.10 14.42
N PRO A 501 -12.65 17.42 14.19
CA PRO A 501 -11.50 18.19 13.69
C PRO A 501 -10.29 18.03 14.62
N LEU A 502 -9.31 17.24 14.20
CA LEU A 502 -8.18 16.82 15.04
C LEU A 502 -6.93 16.60 14.19
N VAL A 503 -5.80 17.16 14.62
CA VAL A 503 -4.47 16.87 14.12
C VAL A 503 -3.62 16.28 15.24
N ILE A 504 -3.02 15.12 14.99
CA ILE A 504 -2.00 14.53 15.85
C ILE A 504 -0.66 14.65 15.14
N LEU A 505 0.21 15.50 15.67
CA LEU A 505 1.54 15.79 15.16
C LEU A 505 2.57 15.02 15.97
N THR A 506 3.49 14.32 15.31
CA THR A 506 4.60 13.64 16.00
C THR A 506 5.93 13.98 15.34
N THR A 507 6.95 14.19 16.14
CA THR A 507 8.33 14.40 15.67
C THR A 507 9.17 13.20 16.08
N ALA A 508 9.70 12.47 15.10
CA ALA A 508 10.55 11.32 15.39
C ALA A 508 11.95 11.80 15.80
N LEU A 509 12.49 11.22 16.88
CA LEU A 509 13.83 11.57 17.35
C LEU A 509 14.88 11.05 16.36
N PRO A 510 15.82 11.87 15.87
CA PRO A 510 16.86 11.43 14.92
C PRO A 510 18.02 10.67 15.59
N ASP A 511 17.82 10.12 16.80
CA ASP A 511 18.83 9.39 17.60
C ASP A 511 18.63 7.88 17.43
N GLU A 512 19.70 7.12 17.20
CA GLU A 512 19.66 5.65 17.08
C GLU A 512 19.16 4.94 18.36
N ARG A 513 19.12 5.66 19.50
CA ARG A 513 18.58 5.19 20.78
C ARG A 513 17.10 5.49 20.97
N ALA A 514 16.43 6.09 19.98
CA ALA A 514 14.98 6.28 20.02
C ALA A 514 14.30 4.95 20.33
N LEU A 515 13.41 4.95 21.33
CA LEU A 515 12.63 3.81 21.78
C LEU A 515 11.53 3.46 20.80
N LEU A 516 11.00 4.45 20.07
CA LEU A 516 10.00 4.26 19.03
C LEU A 516 10.57 4.72 17.69
N ASP A 517 10.55 3.84 16.68
CA ASP A 517 10.87 4.27 15.31
C ASP A 517 9.73 5.14 14.73
N ALA A 518 10.01 5.83 13.63
CA ALA A 518 9.04 6.73 12.99
C ALA A 518 7.73 6.00 12.60
N ALA A 519 7.79 4.71 12.24
CA ALA A 519 6.62 3.91 11.90
C ALA A 519 5.76 3.62 13.15
N THR A 520 6.39 3.32 14.28
CA THR A 520 5.72 3.05 15.56
C THR A 520 5.09 4.33 16.12
N LEU A 521 5.78 5.48 16.02
CA LEU A 521 5.21 6.78 16.38
C LEU A 521 4.00 7.14 15.51
N ALA A 522 4.09 6.92 14.20
CA ALA A 522 2.98 7.12 13.29
C ALA A 522 1.78 6.22 13.63
N ALA A 523 2.03 4.95 13.98
CA ALA A 523 1.01 4.00 14.40
C ALA A 523 0.36 4.38 15.74
N LEU A 524 1.12 4.89 16.71
CA LEU A 524 0.59 5.43 17.96
C LEU A 524 -0.33 6.63 17.69
N ALA A 525 0.11 7.57 16.85
CA ALA A 525 -0.71 8.71 16.45
C ALA A 525 -2.01 8.25 15.77
N ASP A 526 -1.92 7.27 14.86
CA ASP A 526 -3.10 6.73 14.19
C ASP A 526 -4.03 5.98 15.15
N GLY A 527 -3.49 5.22 16.10
CA GLY A 527 -4.25 4.55 17.15
C GLY A 527 -5.06 5.52 18.02
N ILE A 528 -4.47 6.66 18.40
CA ILE A 528 -5.17 7.73 19.13
C ILE A 528 -6.27 8.34 18.25
N ARG A 529 -5.96 8.69 17.00
CA ARG A 529 -6.94 9.24 16.05
C ARG A 529 -8.13 8.28 15.86
N ALA A 530 -7.85 7.01 15.57
CA ALA A 530 -8.85 5.99 15.33
C ALA A 530 -9.73 5.75 16.57
N THR A 531 -9.14 5.77 17.77
CA THR A 531 -9.88 5.67 19.04
C THR A 531 -10.83 6.85 19.21
N VAL A 532 -10.34 8.09 19.04
CA VAL A 532 -11.15 9.31 19.21
C VAL A 532 -12.26 9.40 18.15
N ALA A 533 -11.97 9.08 16.90
CA ALA A 533 -12.95 9.12 15.80
C ALA A 533 -13.94 7.94 15.84
N GLY A 534 -13.60 6.84 16.50
CA GLY A 534 -14.36 5.59 16.50
C GLY A 534 -15.57 5.55 17.43
N HIS A 535 -15.70 6.48 18.38
CA HIS A 535 -16.80 6.45 19.37
C HIS A 535 -17.51 7.81 19.50
N PRO A 536 -18.86 7.88 19.40
CA PRO A 536 -19.60 9.15 19.41
C PRO A 536 -19.35 10.04 20.64
N ALA A 537 -19.17 9.45 21.82
CA ALA A 537 -18.85 10.21 23.04
C ALA A 537 -17.47 10.88 22.97
N LEU A 538 -16.47 10.24 22.37
CA LEU A 538 -15.13 10.79 22.18
C LEU A 538 -15.15 11.88 21.09
N VAL A 539 -15.83 11.62 19.97
CA VAL A 539 -16.07 12.61 18.90
C VAL A 539 -16.74 13.87 19.44
N ALA A 540 -17.77 13.72 20.27
CA ALA A 540 -18.45 14.87 20.89
C ALA A 540 -17.51 15.65 21.81
N HIS A 541 -16.70 14.96 22.62
CA HIS A 541 -15.76 15.59 23.55
C HIS A 541 -14.70 16.42 22.83
N PHE A 542 -14.19 15.90 21.70
CA PHE A 542 -13.19 16.56 20.85
C PHE A 542 -13.80 17.41 19.73
N THR A 543 -15.13 17.64 19.70
CA THR A 543 -15.74 18.66 18.84
C THR A 543 -15.98 19.93 19.64
N LEU A 544 -15.25 21.01 19.34
CA LEU A 544 -15.47 22.32 19.96
C LEU A 544 -16.70 23.04 19.36
N PRO A 545 -17.41 23.91 20.10
CA PRO A 545 -18.59 24.61 19.59
C PRO A 545 -18.30 25.54 18.39
N ASP A 546 -17.11 26.13 18.36
CA ASP A 546 -16.58 26.96 17.27
C ASP A 546 -16.04 26.12 16.09
N ARG A 547 -16.01 24.79 16.24
CA ARG A 547 -15.46 23.80 15.30
C ARG A 547 -13.97 23.94 15.02
N ALA A 548 -13.22 24.65 15.86
CA ALA A 548 -11.76 24.73 15.75
C ALA A 548 -11.12 23.34 15.85
N ALA A 549 -10.04 23.13 15.08
CA ALA A 549 -9.27 21.90 15.11
C ALA A 549 -8.45 21.76 16.40
N TRP A 550 -8.41 20.55 16.96
CA TRP A 550 -7.48 20.21 18.03
C TRP A 550 -6.09 19.90 17.48
N LEU A 551 -5.03 20.33 18.17
CA LEU A 551 -3.66 19.93 17.87
C LEU A 551 -3.04 19.15 19.03
N LEU A 552 -2.88 17.84 18.87
CA LEU A 552 -2.15 16.98 19.80
C LEU A 552 -0.72 16.78 19.30
N HIS A 553 0.28 17.26 20.05
CA HIS A 553 1.68 17.14 19.69
C HIS A 553 2.38 16.11 20.59
N LEU A 554 2.89 15.03 20.02
CA LEU A 554 3.63 13.99 20.74
C LEU A 554 5.12 14.09 20.40
N THR A 555 5.97 14.14 21.42
CA THR A 555 7.43 14.20 21.23
C THR A 555 8.10 13.16 22.13
N GLU A 556 8.97 12.34 21.57
CA GLU A 556 9.77 11.39 22.35
C GLU A 556 10.94 12.07 23.05
N THR A 557 11.32 11.58 24.23
CA THR A 557 12.57 11.95 24.90
C THR A 557 13.25 10.75 25.55
N LEU A 558 14.58 10.76 25.58
CA LEU A 558 15.40 9.77 26.29
C LEU A 558 15.60 10.12 27.77
N GLU A 559 15.26 11.34 28.18
CA GLU A 559 15.40 11.79 29.57
C GLU A 559 14.18 11.37 30.38
N ALA A 560 14.39 10.55 31.41
CA ALA A 560 13.32 10.20 32.35
C ALA A 560 12.98 11.41 33.24
N HIS A 561 11.71 11.81 33.28
CA HIS A 561 11.29 12.90 34.14
C HIS A 561 11.25 12.43 35.60
N GLN A 562 11.69 13.30 36.51
CA GLN A 562 11.57 13.08 37.94
C GLN A 562 10.36 13.84 38.49
N PRO A 563 9.59 13.25 39.43
CA PRO A 563 8.53 13.98 40.09
C PRO A 563 9.13 15.18 40.85
N PRO A 564 8.43 16.33 40.92
CA PRO A 564 8.88 17.45 41.74
C PRO A 564 9.01 17.00 43.21
N PRO A 565 10.03 17.48 43.95
CA PRO A 565 10.19 17.10 45.35
C PRO A 565 8.94 17.51 46.14
N ALA A 566 8.31 16.56 46.82
CA ALA A 566 7.07 16.76 47.55
C ALA A 566 7.24 17.87 48.60
N ALA A 567 6.52 18.98 48.44
CA ALA A 567 6.45 20.04 49.43
C ALA A 567 5.45 19.63 50.53
N GLY A 568 5.94 18.86 51.52
CA GLY A 568 5.35 18.79 52.86
C GLY A 568 3.92 18.26 53.00
N ALA A 569 3.61 17.09 52.44
CA ALA A 569 2.41 16.34 52.80
C ALA A 569 2.80 15.02 53.50
N GLU A 570 2.37 14.91 54.76
CA GLU A 570 2.41 13.68 55.55
C GLU A 570 1.45 12.63 54.95
N ASP A 571 1.84 11.36 55.11
CA ASP A 571 1.09 10.11 54.90
C ASP A 571 -0.42 10.26 54.69
N ASP A 572 -0.89 10.06 53.45
CA ASP A 572 -2.05 9.20 53.19
C ASP A 572 -2.09 8.75 51.71
N ALA A 573 -2.26 7.44 51.54
CA ALA A 573 -2.49 6.68 50.30
C ALA A 573 -1.37 6.60 49.23
N SER A 574 -1.11 5.36 48.83
CA SER A 574 -0.20 4.87 47.80
C SER A 574 -0.65 5.21 46.37
N ASP A 575 -0.87 6.49 46.06
CA ASP A 575 -1.13 6.90 44.68
C ASP A 575 0.22 7.05 43.95
N GLU A 576 0.49 6.11 43.04
CA GLU A 576 1.68 6.06 42.20
C GLU A 576 1.73 7.34 41.31
N VAL A 577 2.51 8.35 41.74
CA VAL A 577 2.66 9.61 40.99
C VAL A 577 3.50 9.35 39.74
N LEU A 578 2.86 9.37 38.57
CA LEU A 578 3.55 9.32 37.27
C LEU A 578 3.99 10.74 36.85
N PRO A 579 5.31 11.02 36.75
CA PRO A 579 5.80 12.29 36.24
C PRO A 579 5.58 12.37 34.73
N LEU A 580 4.57 13.13 34.29
CA LEU A 580 4.28 13.38 32.87
C LEU A 580 4.51 14.86 32.56
N LEU A 581 5.26 15.15 31.48
CA LEU A 581 5.40 16.52 31.00
C LEU A 581 4.34 16.81 29.92
N VAL A 582 3.37 17.65 30.30
CA VAL A 582 2.25 18.03 29.45
C VAL A 582 2.13 19.55 29.45
N SER A 583 1.91 20.13 28.27
CA SER A 583 1.56 21.55 28.12
C SER A 583 0.25 21.72 27.36
N MET A 584 -0.49 22.78 27.67
CA MET A 584 -1.76 23.11 27.05
C MET A 584 -1.76 24.56 26.61
N ASP A 585 -2.34 24.83 25.44
CA ASP A 585 -2.63 26.17 24.94
C ASP A 585 -4.12 26.22 24.56
N PRO A 586 -4.98 26.79 25.42
CA PRO A 586 -6.40 26.87 25.17
C PRO A 586 -6.76 27.74 23.96
N ASP A 587 -5.98 28.79 23.65
CA ASP A 587 -6.29 29.71 22.56
C ASP A 587 -6.16 29.03 21.19
N HIS A 588 -5.30 28.03 21.08
CA HIS A 588 -5.11 27.22 19.86
C HIS A 588 -5.58 25.77 19.99
N ALA A 589 -6.31 25.42 21.06
CA ALA A 589 -6.80 24.07 21.34
C ALA A 589 -5.69 22.99 21.23
N ARG A 590 -4.51 23.31 21.75
CA ARG A 590 -3.31 22.48 21.63
C ARG A 590 -2.96 21.77 22.93
N ILE A 591 -2.60 20.50 22.82
CA ILE A 591 -2.08 19.65 23.90
C ILE A 591 -0.72 19.12 23.43
N SER A 592 0.34 19.28 24.22
CA SER A 592 1.65 18.67 23.91
C SER A 592 2.05 17.70 25.01
N ILE A 593 2.44 16.49 24.64
CA ILE A 593 2.82 15.40 25.56
C ILE A 593 4.24 14.93 25.21
N LYS A 594 5.14 14.90 26.21
CA LYS A 594 6.43 14.22 26.04
C LYS A 594 6.34 12.76 26.47
N LEU A 595 6.70 11.85 25.57
CA LEU A 595 6.77 10.42 25.79
C LEU A 595 8.17 10.07 26.31
N ASP A 596 8.29 9.90 27.62
CA ASP A 596 9.53 9.45 28.24
C ASP A 596 9.53 7.93 28.47
N PRO A 597 10.68 7.33 28.82
CA PRO A 597 10.79 5.88 28.93
C PRO A 597 9.95 5.28 30.06
N ALA A 598 9.72 6.02 31.16
CA ALA A 598 8.91 5.56 32.27
C ALA A 598 7.43 5.50 31.89
N PHE A 599 6.94 6.49 31.15
CA PHE A 599 5.59 6.48 30.60
C PHE A 599 5.42 5.41 29.53
N LEU A 600 6.38 5.25 28.62
CA LEU A 600 6.33 4.21 27.58
C LEU A 600 6.26 2.81 28.20
N ALA A 601 7.00 2.56 29.30
CA ALA A 601 6.95 1.28 30.01
C ALA A 601 5.54 0.91 30.53
N ARG A 602 4.67 1.89 30.81
CA ARG A 602 3.29 1.62 31.25
C ARG A 602 2.44 0.99 30.17
N PHE A 603 2.79 1.10 28.88
CA PHE A 603 2.08 0.41 27.80
C PHE A 603 2.28 -1.11 27.78
N THR A 604 2.93 -1.66 28.81
CA THR A 604 2.95 -3.10 29.13
C THR A 604 1.76 -3.53 29.99
N ASP A 605 1.08 -2.59 30.65
CA ASP A 605 -0.05 -2.84 31.56
C ASP A 605 -1.19 -1.82 31.34
N ASP A 606 -1.12 -0.63 31.96
CA ASP A 606 -2.24 0.33 32.01
C ASP A 606 -1.99 1.67 31.28
N GLY A 607 -0.94 1.76 30.47
CA GLY A 607 -0.55 2.98 29.75
C GLY A 607 -1.63 3.53 28.82
N HIS A 608 -2.42 2.65 28.20
CA HIS A 608 -3.58 3.04 27.40
C HIS A 608 -4.63 3.79 28.26
N GLN A 609 -4.95 3.28 29.44
CA GLN A 609 -5.92 3.86 30.36
C GLN A 609 -5.41 5.20 30.92
N ILE A 610 -4.13 5.28 31.27
CA ILE A 610 -3.48 6.51 31.74
C ILE A 610 -3.56 7.59 30.67
N LEU A 611 -3.21 7.27 29.42
CA LEU A 611 -3.29 8.22 28.31
C LEU A 611 -4.72 8.72 28.08
N GLY A 612 -5.72 7.84 28.13
CA GLY A 612 -7.12 8.23 28.00
C GLY A 612 -7.56 9.21 29.09
N ARG A 613 -7.21 8.95 30.36
CA ARG A 613 -7.50 9.86 31.47
C ARG A 613 -6.80 11.21 31.33
N LEU A 614 -5.53 11.19 30.90
CA LEU A 614 -4.76 12.41 30.64
C LEU A 614 -5.41 13.27 29.56
N LEU A 615 -5.77 12.67 28.42
CA LEU A 615 -6.40 13.36 27.30
C LEU A 615 -7.76 13.95 27.69
N HIS A 616 -8.58 13.20 28.43
CA HIS A 616 -9.83 13.72 29.00
C HIS A 616 -9.59 14.94 29.88
N HIS A 617 -8.62 14.87 30.80
CA HIS A 617 -8.32 15.97 31.71
C HIS A 617 -7.90 17.23 30.94
N CYS A 618 -6.99 17.09 29.97
CA CYS A 618 -6.50 18.23 29.18
C CYS A 618 -7.63 18.84 28.31
N ALA A 619 -8.41 17.99 27.65
CA ALA A 619 -9.51 18.45 26.81
C ALA A 619 -10.59 19.16 27.63
N ALA A 620 -10.94 18.66 28.81
CA ALA A 620 -11.88 19.31 29.72
C ALA A 620 -11.40 20.71 30.16
N GLN A 621 -10.11 20.87 30.49
CA GLN A 621 -9.55 22.17 30.87
C GLN A 621 -9.60 23.18 29.71
N ILE A 622 -9.22 22.77 28.50
CA ILE A 622 -9.25 23.64 27.32
C ILE A 622 -10.70 24.06 27.00
N ARG A 623 -11.66 23.13 27.08
CA ARG A 623 -13.09 23.45 26.89
C ARG A 623 -13.58 24.46 27.92
N GLN A 624 -13.22 24.27 29.20
CA GLN A 624 -13.58 25.20 30.26
C GLN A 624 -13.00 26.60 30.02
N ALA A 625 -11.73 26.70 29.62
CA ALA A 625 -11.10 27.98 29.27
C ALA A 625 -11.80 28.67 28.08
N ARG A 626 -12.38 27.90 27.15
CA ARG A 626 -13.18 28.39 26.02
C ARG A 626 -14.67 28.59 26.33
N GLY A 627 -15.10 28.42 27.58
CA GLY A 627 -16.51 28.58 27.98
C GLY A 627 -17.45 27.51 27.40
N ALA A 628 -16.93 26.32 27.08
CA ALA A 628 -17.69 25.19 26.56
C ALA A 628 -17.87 24.10 27.63
N ASP A 629 -19.09 23.60 27.81
CA ASP A 629 -19.37 22.49 28.72
C ASP A 629 -18.81 21.16 28.19
N ALA A 630 -18.51 20.23 29.10
CA ALA A 630 -18.11 18.87 28.74
C ALA A 630 -19.35 18.07 28.28
N PRO A 631 -19.37 17.54 27.03
CA PRO A 631 -20.54 16.86 26.49
C PRO A 631 -20.70 15.41 27.00
N THR A 632 -19.72 14.91 27.76
CA THR A 632 -19.69 13.57 28.34
C THR A 632 -19.06 13.62 29.73
N THR A 633 -19.49 12.71 30.62
CA THR A 633 -18.89 12.48 31.94
C THR A 633 -17.53 11.77 31.83
N VAL A 634 -16.68 11.88 32.86
CA VAL A 634 -15.38 11.18 32.92
C VAL A 634 -15.55 9.66 32.79
N GLU A 635 -16.58 9.10 33.43
CA GLU A 635 -16.87 7.67 33.42
C GLU A 635 -17.24 7.21 32.00
N ALA A 636 -18.14 7.93 31.34
CA ALA A 636 -18.55 7.62 29.97
C ALA A 636 -17.41 7.82 28.95
N PHE A 637 -16.55 8.83 29.12
CA PHE A 637 -15.35 8.99 28.30
C PHE A 637 -14.39 7.82 28.50
N THR A 638 -14.09 7.48 29.74
CA THR A 638 -13.13 6.42 30.09
C THR A 638 -13.65 5.06 29.62
N ALA A 639 -14.96 4.80 29.77
CA ALA A 639 -15.59 3.59 29.25
C ALA A 639 -15.52 3.51 27.72
N ALA A 640 -15.76 4.62 27.01
CA ALA A 640 -15.64 4.68 25.56
C ALA A 640 -14.20 4.47 25.07
N TRP A 641 -13.23 5.09 25.74
CA TRP A 641 -11.80 4.92 25.45
C TRP A 641 -11.35 3.48 25.67
N ASN A 642 -11.65 2.91 26.84
CA ASN A 642 -11.25 1.54 27.20
C ASN A 642 -11.99 0.45 26.41
N ALA A 643 -13.09 0.80 25.72
CA ALA A 643 -13.77 -0.13 24.81
C ALA A 643 -13.05 -0.27 23.46
N ALA A 644 -12.14 0.66 23.12
CA ALA A 644 -11.31 0.55 21.93
C ALA A 644 -10.11 -0.40 22.15
N ALA A 645 -9.49 -0.83 21.05
CA ALA A 645 -8.22 -1.55 21.14
C ALA A 645 -7.13 -0.63 21.71
N PRO A 646 -6.16 -1.15 22.49
CA PRO A 646 -5.07 -0.33 23.00
C PRO A 646 -4.31 0.39 21.88
N VAL A 647 -4.03 1.68 22.09
CA VAL A 647 -3.33 2.53 21.09
C VAL A 647 -1.86 2.16 20.91
N LEU A 648 -1.27 1.50 21.90
CA LEU A 648 0.09 0.97 21.89
C LEU A 648 0.17 -0.16 22.93
N THR A 649 0.94 -1.19 22.61
CA THR A 649 1.30 -2.27 23.53
C THR A 649 2.77 -2.61 23.35
N LEU A 650 3.53 -2.68 24.44
CA LEU A 650 4.95 -3.05 24.40
C LEU A 650 5.16 -4.45 24.99
N HIS A 651 5.90 -5.29 24.29
CA HIS A 651 6.18 -6.67 24.70
C HIS A 651 7.64 -7.04 24.47
N ALA A 652 8.16 -7.91 25.33
CA ALA A 652 9.46 -8.51 25.10
C ALA A 652 9.34 -9.57 24.00
N ALA A 653 10.25 -9.55 23.03
CA ALA A 653 10.34 -10.63 22.05
C ALA A 653 11.00 -11.86 22.69
N ASP A 654 10.35 -13.02 22.56
CA ASP A 654 10.96 -14.30 22.94
C ASP A 654 12.05 -14.66 21.91
N GLY A 655 13.32 -14.40 22.25
CA GLY A 655 14.48 -14.93 21.54
C GLY A 655 15.43 -13.89 20.94
N TYR A 656 16.61 -14.37 20.54
CA TYR A 656 17.67 -13.57 19.95
C TYR A 656 17.31 -13.17 18.52
N GLN A 657 17.24 -11.87 18.26
CA GLN A 657 17.01 -11.32 16.93
C GLN A 657 18.28 -10.74 16.33
N PRO A 658 18.45 -10.81 15.01
CA PRO A 658 19.52 -10.08 14.33
C PRO A 658 19.37 -8.57 14.52
N ALA A 659 20.44 -7.83 14.19
CA ALA A 659 20.34 -6.38 14.06
C ALA A 659 19.21 -5.97 13.09
N PRO A 660 18.55 -4.82 13.32
CA PRO A 660 17.57 -4.28 12.40
C PRO A 660 18.12 -4.22 10.96
N ALA A 661 17.37 -4.76 10.00
CA ALA A 661 17.67 -4.51 8.61
C ALA A 661 17.13 -3.12 8.21
N PRO A 662 17.75 -2.46 7.22
CA PRO A 662 17.18 -1.27 6.60
C PRO A 662 15.75 -1.51 6.10
N PRO A 663 14.91 -0.46 6.02
CA PRO A 663 13.57 -0.58 5.46
C PRO A 663 13.58 -1.22 4.08
N GLN A 664 12.60 -2.10 3.82
CA GLN A 664 12.42 -2.68 2.49
C GLN A 664 12.01 -1.58 1.50
N ALA A 665 12.79 -1.44 0.43
CA ALA A 665 12.59 -0.37 -0.56
C ALA A 665 11.87 -0.83 -1.85
N VAL A 666 11.69 -2.14 -2.04
CA VAL A 666 11.13 -2.67 -3.30
C VAL A 666 9.67 -2.31 -3.45
N HIS A 667 9.38 -1.43 -4.40
CA HIS A 667 8.03 -1.02 -4.76
C HIS A 667 7.28 -2.16 -5.45
N ARG A 668 6.05 -2.44 -4.99
CA ARG A 668 5.14 -3.41 -5.62
C ARG A 668 3.85 -2.69 -6.01
N SER A 669 3.62 -2.53 -7.30
CA SER A 669 2.37 -1.97 -7.80
C SER A 669 1.87 -2.74 -9.01
N ARG A 670 0.61 -2.50 -9.39
CA ARG A 670 0.04 -3.00 -10.65
C ARG A 670 0.90 -2.62 -11.87
N HIS A 671 1.56 -1.47 -11.83
CA HIS A 671 2.40 -0.96 -12.91
C HIS A 671 3.63 -1.85 -13.16
N VAL A 672 4.29 -2.29 -12.08
CA VAL A 672 5.44 -3.20 -12.18
C VAL A 672 5.00 -4.57 -12.70
N HIS A 673 3.86 -5.08 -12.25
CA HIS A 673 3.31 -6.35 -12.73
C HIS A 673 2.91 -6.29 -14.21
N ALA A 674 2.35 -5.17 -14.67
CA ALA A 674 2.02 -4.97 -16.09
C ALA A 674 3.29 -4.98 -16.97
N ARG A 675 4.37 -4.35 -16.52
CA ARG A 675 5.68 -4.40 -17.21
C ARG A 675 6.24 -5.81 -17.26
N ALA A 676 6.21 -6.55 -16.15
CA ALA A 676 6.62 -7.95 -16.11
C ALA A 676 5.75 -8.83 -17.03
N LEU A 677 4.44 -8.59 -17.10
CA LEU A 677 3.53 -9.27 -18.03
C LEU A 677 3.88 -8.97 -19.49
N ARG A 678 4.26 -7.74 -19.83
CA ARG A 678 4.73 -7.37 -21.18
C ARG A 678 5.99 -8.14 -21.57
N THR A 679 6.97 -8.21 -20.67
CA THR A 679 8.19 -9.03 -20.85
C THR A 679 7.85 -10.51 -21.05
N ALA A 680 6.97 -11.05 -20.21
CA ALA A 680 6.51 -12.43 -20.30
C ALA A 680 5.76 -12.71 -21.62
N ALA A 681 4.84 -11.83 -22.03
CA ALA A 681 4.09 -11.96 -23.27
C ALA A 681 5.02 -11.94 -24.49
N ALA A 682 6.02 -11.06 -24.50
CA ALA A 682 7.05 -11.05 -25.55
C ALA A 682 7.84 -12.36 -25.62
N ALA A 683 8.19 -12.97 -24.47
CA ALA A 683 8.85 -14.27 -24.41
C ALA A 683 7.95 -15.41 -24.93
N VAL A 684 6.67 -15.41 -24.56
CA VAL A 684 5.66 -16.37 -25.03
C VAL A 684 5.52 -16.33 -26.55
N ARG A 685 5.45 -15.13 -27.13
CA ARG A 685 5.44 -14.94 -28.60
C ARG A 685 6.73 -15.46 -29.24
N ARG A 686 7.88 -15.10 -28.69
CA ARG A 686 9.22 -15.52 -29.19
C ARG A 686 9.36 -17.04 -29.20
N ALA A 687 8.87 -17.71 -28.16
CA ALA A 687 8.86 -19.17 -28.01
C ALA A 687 7.74 -19.87 -28.81
N ARG A 688 6.85 -19.10 -29.46
CA ARG A 688 5.72 -19.57 -30.28
C ARG A 688 4.79 -20.53 -29.53
N VAL A 689 4.52 -20.25 -28.25
CA VAL A 689 3.56 -21.05 -27.47
C VAL A 689 2.21 -21.08 -28.21
N PRO A 690 1.53 -22.23 -28.34
CA PRO A 690 0.28 -22.30 -29.09
C PRO A 690 -0.80 -21.39 -28.51
N VAL A 691 -1.46 -20.60 -29.36
CA VAL A 691 -2.61 -19.75 -29.00
C VAL A 691 -3.87 -20.61 -28.89
N GLY A 692 -4.71 -20.34 -27.91
CA GLY A 692 -5.97 -21.04 -27.66
C GLY A 692 -6.19 -21.41 -26.19
N VAL A 693 -7.25 -22.17 -25.94
CA VAL A 693 -7.65 -22.67 -24.62
C VAL A 693 -7.28 -24.15 -24.52
N PHE A 694 -6.58 -24.53 -23.44
CA PHE A 694 -6.12 -25.90 -23.17
C PHE A 694 -6.54 -26.31 -21.77
N THR A 695 -7.10 -27.52 -21.63
CA THR A 695 -7.61 -28.02 -20.34
C THR A 695 -7.08 -29.42 -20.02
N GLY A 696 -6.93 -29.72 -18.74
CA GLY A 696 -6.61 -31.06 -18.23
C GLY A 696 -5.33 -31.64 -18.86
N SER A 697 -5.41 -32.87 -19.38
CA SER A 697 -4.26 -33.56 -19.98
C SER A 697 -3.67 -32.86 -21.20
N ASP A 698 -4.47 -32.10 -21.96
CA ASP A 698 -3.99 -31.40 -23.16
C ASP A 698 -3.06 -30.24 -22.82
N ALA A 699 -3.30 -29.58 -21.69
CA ALA A 699 -2.46 -28.50 -21.19
C ALA A 699 -1.10 -29.03 -20.67
N VAL A 700 -1.09 -30.15 -19.95
CA VAL A 700 0.09 -30.67 -19.20
C VAL A 700 0.85 -31.82 -19.87
N ARG A 701 0.47 -32.23 -21.09
CA ARG A 701 1.21 -33.27 -21.82
C ARG A 701 2.67 -32.87 -22.03
N GLN A 702 3.56 -33.87 -22.10
CA GLN A 702 4.99 -33.63 -22.35
C GLN A 702 5.18 -32.91 -23.70
N GLY A 703 5.97 -31.83 -23.69
CA GLY A 703 6.15 -30.91 -24.82
C GLY A 703 4.91 -30.05 -25.14
N GLY A 704 3.88 -30.09 -24.28
CA GLY A 704 2.62 -29.40 -24.45
C GLY A 704 2.67 -27.89 -24.16
N PRO A 705 1.54 -27.18 -24.29
CA PRO A 705 1.47 -25.73 -24.12
C PRO A 705 2.00 -25.24 -22.77
N ALA A 706 1.67 -25.90 -21.66
CA ALA A 706 2.14 -25.48 -20.33
C ALA A 706 3.66 -25.64 -20.16
N GLU A 707 4.26 -26.74 -20.61
CA GLU A 707 5.72 -26.95 -20.53
C GLU A 707 6.48 -25.95 -21.42
N ARG A 708 5.94 -25.63 -22.60
CA ARG A 708 6.50 -24.60 -23.49
C ARG A 708 6.40 -23.20 -22.89
N LEU A 709 5.27 -22.88 -22.25
CA LEU A 709 5.09 -21.64 -21.50
C LEU A 709 6.13 -21.52 -20.38
N LEU A 710 6.26 -22.52 -19.51
CA LEU A 710 7.25 -22.52 -18.42
C LEU A 710 8.67 -22.33 -18.95
N THR A 711 9.04 -23.09 -19.97
CA THR A 711 10.38 -22.99 -20.57
C THR A 711 10.66 -21.59 -21.11
N ALA A 712 9.67 -20.95 -21.75
CA ALA A 712 9.80 -19.60 -22.28
C ALA A 712 10.01 -18.58 -21.14
N LEU A 713 9.22 -18.68 -20.06
CA LEU A 713 9.32 -17.78 -18.92
C LEU A 713 10.63 -17.96 -18.15
N GLU A 714 11.10 -19.20 -17.97
CA GLU A 714 12.36 -19.50 -17.27
C GLU A 714 13.58 -19.01 -18.06
N GLN A 715 13.57 -19.17 -19.38
CA GLN A 715 14.62 -18.64 -20.26
C GLN A 715 14.66 -17.11 -20.20
N GLU A 716 13.50 -16.47 -20.34
CA GLU A 716 13.40 -15.00 -20.25
C GLU A 716 13.85 -14.51 -18.87
N PHE A 717 13.45 -15.18 -17.78
CA PHE A 717 13.89 -14.85 -16.43
C PHE A 717 15.42 -14.92 -16.27
N ALA A 718 16.04 -15.99 -16.75
CA ALA A 718 17.49 -16.14 -16.72
C ALA A 718 18.23 -15.15 -17.65
N GLU A 719 17.63 -14.77 -18.78
CA GLU A 719 18.15 -13.75 -19.68
C GLU A 719 18.09 -12.36 -19.06
N GLN A 720 16.96 -12.00 -18.43
CA GLN A 720 16.81 -10.71 -17.76
C GLN A 720 17.83 -10.58 -16.63
N VAL A 721 17.97 -11.58 -15.74
CA VAL A 721 18.99 -11.56 -14.67
C VAL A 721 20.40 -11.34 -15.22
N ARG A 722 20.79 -12.07 -16.28
CA ARG A 722 22.13 -11.93 -16.89
C ARG A 722 22.37 -10.57 -17.53
N ALA A 723 21.33 -9.88 -17.99
CA ALA A 723 21.43 -8.59 -18.68
C ALA A 723 21.83 -7.42 -17.75
N HIS A 724 21.74 -7.59 -16.42
CA HIS A 724 22.09 -6.57 -15.44
C HIS A 724 23.56 -6.59 -15.02
N HIS A 725 24.00 -5.48 -14.43
CA HIS A 725 25.34 -5.30 -13.85
C HIS A 725 25.60 -6.30 -12.71
N PRO A 726 26.86 -6.77 -12.51
CA PRO A 726 27.21 -7.75 -11.47
C PRO A 726 26.75 -7.40 -10.04
N GLU A 727 26.63 -6.10 -9.73
CA GLU A 727 26.16 -5.60 -8.43
C GLU A 727 24.72 -6.02 -8.08
N LEU A 728 23.91 -6.47 -9.06
CA LEU A 728 22.55 -6.93 -8.84
C LEU A 728 22.47 -7.99 -7.73
N THR A 729 23.43 -8.92 -7.65
CA THR A 729 23.43 -9.97 -6.62
C THR A 729 23.48 -9.38 -5.20
N THR A 730 24.29 -8.34 -4.97
CA THR A 730 24.39 -7.66 -3.67
C THR A 730 23.14 -6.86 -3.35
N VAL A 731 22.54 -6.19 -4.35
CA VAL A 731 21.28 -5.46 -4.18
C VAL A 731 20.13 -6.40 -3.84
N LEU A 732 20.03 -7.54 -4.53
CA LEU A 732 19.04 -8.59 -4.25
C LEU A 732 19.21 -9.17 -2.85
N ALA A 733 20.46 -9.42 -2.43
CA ALA A 733 20.76 -9.90 -1.09
C ALA A 733 20.28 -8.92 0.00
N ARG A 734 20.53 -7.62 -0.17
CA ARG A 734 20.04 -6.57 0.73
C ARG A 734 18.51 -6.57 0.81
N GLN A 735 17.81 -6.62 -0.32
CA GLN A 735 16.35 -6.60 -0.34
C GLN A 735 15.74 -7.89 0.25
N LEU A 736 16.34 -9.05 0.02
CA LEU A 736 15.91 -10.30 0.66
C LEU A 736 16.07 -10.24 2.18
N ASN A 737 17.20 -9.72 2.67
CA ASN A 737 17.46 -9.58 4.10
C ASN A 737 16.43 -8.63 4.76
N ALA A 738 16.13 -7.50 4.12
CA ALA A 738 15.10 -6.56 4.57
C ALA A 738 13.70 -7.20 4.57
N ALA A 739 13.31 -7.88 3.50
CA ALA A 739 12.00 -8.54 3.39
C ALA A 739 11.80 -9.65 4.45
N LEU A 740 12.85 -10.41 4.77
CA LEU A 740 12.82 -11.42 5.85
C LEU A 740 12.70 -10.79 7.24
N SER A 741 13.36 -9.64 7.46
CA SER A 741 13.21 -8.85 8.69
C SER A 741 11.76 -8.38 8.86
N VAL A 742 11.19 -7.75 7.83
CA VAL A 742 9.80 -7.26 7.83
C VAL A 742 8.81 -8.40 8.07
N ARG A 743 8.95 -9.53 7.37
CA ARG A 743 8.09 -10.71 7.55
C ARG A 743 8.16 -11.27 8.97
N THR A 744 9.36 -11.37 9.55
CA THR A 744 9.54 -11.92 10.89
C THR A 744 8.94 -11.00 11.96
N ARG A 745 9.19 -9.70 11.87
CA ARG A 745 8.59 -8.69 12.76
C ARG A 745 7.07 -8.68 12.64
N GLY A 746 6.54 -8.64 11.42
CA GLY A 746 5.09 -8.66 11.18
C GLY A 746 4.41 -9.91 11.76
N ARG A 747 5.08 -11.07 11.75
CA ARG A 747 4.58 -12.29 12.39
C ARG A 747 4.58 -12.19 13.92
N GLN A 748 5.57 -11.55 14.52
CA GLN A 748 5.60 -11.32 15.98
C GLN A 748 4.56 -10.30 16.41
N GLU A 749 4.41 -9.20 15.67
CA GLU A 749 3.32 -8.23 15.88
C GLU A 749 1.97 -8.92 15.80
N ALA A 750 1.75 -9.79 14.81
CA ALA A 750 0.51 -10.55 14.71
C ALA A 750 0.31 -11.49 15.90
N LEU A 751 1.36 -12.17 16.38
CA LEU A 751 1.26 -13.04 17.57
C LEU A 751 0.79 -12.27 18.80
N VAL A 752 1.41 -11.11 19.07
CA VAL A 752 1.07 -10.24 20.19
C VAL A 752 -0.36 -9.72 20.07
N ASN A 753 -0.71 -9.15 18.93
CA ASN A 753 -2.03 -8.55 18.73
C ASN A 753 -3.16 -9.58 18.70
N LEU A 754 -2.90 -10.81 18.27
CA LEU A 754 -3.86 -11.91 18.34
C LEU A 754 -4.09 -12.41 19.78
N ALA A 755 -3.15 -12.21 20.69
CA ALA A 755 -3.31 -12.51 22.11
C ALA A 755 -4.09 -11.41 22.88
N ALA A 756 -4.17 -10.19 22.33
CA ALA A 756 -4.83 -9.04 22.95
C ALA A 756 -6.34 -8.91 22.57
N ALA A 757 -7.05 -7.94 23.18
CA ALA A 757 -8.43 -7.60 22.80
C ALA A 757 -8.47 -7.00 21.37
N GLY A 758 -9.41 -7.45 20.52
CA GLY A 758 -9.53 -7.01 19.11
C GLY A 758 -9.15 -8.04 18.03
N THR A 759 -9.11 -9.33 18.39
CA THR A 759 -8.56 -10.46 17.60
C THR A 759 -9.11 -10.68 16.19
N LYS A 760 -10.26 -10.10 15.80
CA LYS A 760 -10.87 -10.33 14.48
C LYS A 760 -10.19 -9.52 13.37
N VAL A 761 -9.94 -8.23 13.59
CA VAL A 761 -9.26 -7.35 12.62
C VAL A 761 -7.83 -7.82 12.41
N TRP A 762 -7.13 -8.10 13.50
CA TRP A 762 -5.77 -8.60 13.46
C TRP A 762 -5.63 -9.99 12.82
N ALA A 763 -6.66 -10.85 12.88
CA ALA A 763 -6.63 -12.13 12.16
C ALA A 763 -6.60 -11.93 10.63
N ILE A 764 -7.38 -10.99 10.11
CA ILE A 764 -7.40 -10.64 8.68
C ILE A 764 -6.07 -9.98 8.28
N GLU A 765 -5.58 -9.06 9.11
CA GLU A 765 -4.32 -8.36 8.83
C GLU A 765 -3.11 -9.31 8.84
N ALA A 766 -3.05 -10.17 9.85
CA ALA A 766 -2.05 -11.22 9.95
C ALA A 766 -2.06 -12.14 8.74
N GLN A 767 -3.25 -12.42 8.18
CA GLN A 767 -3.40 -13.19 6.96
C GLN A 767 -2.80 -12.52 5.75
N ARG A 768 -3.16 -11.25 5.54
CA ARG A 768 -2.64 -10.46 4.44
C ARG A 768 -1.11 -10.37 4.50
N ARG A 769 -0.56 -9.96 5.66
CA ARG A 769 0.89 -9.79 5.85
C ARG A 769 1.68 -11.07 5.64
N GLU A 770 1.22 -12.20 6.17
CA GLU A 770 1.92 -13.48 5.98
C GLU A 770 1.86 -13.93 4.52
N ALA A 771 0.73 -13.75 3.84
CA ALA A 771 0.60 -14.07 2.41
C ALA A 771 1.55 -13.20 1.56
N ASP A 772 1.50 -11.88 1.73
CA ASP A 772 2.33 -10.92 0.98
C ASP A 772 3.82 -11.12 1.25
N GLY A 773 4.19 -11.26 2.53
CA GLY A 773 5.56 -11.53 2.96
C GLY A 773 6.06 -12.87 2.43
N SER A 774 5.22 -13.90 2.37
CA SER A 774 5.61 -15.19 1.79
C SER A 774 5.82 -15.12 0.29
N VAL A 775 4.95 -14.45 -0.47
CA VAL A 775 5.12 -14.29 -1.93
C VAL A 775 6.42 -13.55 -2.22
N MET A 776 6.62 -12.40 -1.57
CA MET A 776 7.82 -11.57 -1.70
C MET A 776 9.10 -12.34 -1.39
N THR A 777 9.18 -12.98 -0.22
CA THR A 777 10.41 -13.65 0.21
C THR A 777 10.72 -14.89 -0.64
N ASN A 778 9.70 -15.63 -1.10
CA ASN A 778 9.91 -16.76 -2.01
C ASN A 778 10.42 -16.29 -3.38
N ALA A 779 9.88 -15.19 -3.92
CA ALA A 779 10.31 -14.63 -5.19
C ALA A 779 11.72 -14.03 -5.13
N LEU A 780 12.06 -13.30 -4.07
CA LEU A 780 13.43 -12.81 -3.84
C LEU A 780 14.42 -13.97 -3.64
N GLN A 781 14.03 -15.05 -2.95
CA GLN A 781 14.88 -16.24 -2.83
C GLN A 781 15.12 -16.91 -4.19
N HIS A 782 14.08 -17.04 -5.03
CA HIS A 782 14.24 -17.59 -6.37
C HIS A 782 15.17 -16.73 -7.23
N LEU A 783 14.98 -15.42 -7.19
CA LEU A 783 15.75 -14.43 -7.94
C LEU A 783 17.22 -14.37 -7.49
N LEU A 784 17.48 -14.31 -6.19
CA LEU A 784 18.86 -14.32 -5.68
C LEU A 784 19.55 -15.65 -5.98
N GLN A 785 18.86 -16.78 -5.83
CA GLN A 785 19.44 -18.08 -6.18
C GLN A 785 19.73 -18.19 -7.69
N GLN A 786 18.87 -17.64 -8.55
CA GLN A 786 19.11 -17.54 -9.99
C GLN A 786 20.33 -16.67 -10.30
N ALA A 787 20.48 -15.53 -9.61
CA ALA A 787 21.64 -14.65 -9.76
C ALA A 787 22.95 -15.28 -9.26
N ILE A 788 22.91 -16.23 -8.32
CA ILE A 788 24.10 -17.00 -7.90
C ILE A 788 24.40 -18.10 -8.92
N ALA A 789 23.39 -18.83 -9.39
CA ALA A 789 23.54 -19.93 -10.34
C ALA A 789 23.95 -19.45 -11.74
N SER A 790 23.48 -18.28 -12.17
CA SER A 790 23.78 -17.64 -13.45
C SER A 790 24.08 -16.16 -13.21
N PRO A 791 25.34 -15.84 -12.84
CA PRO A 791 25.73 -14.49 -12.44
C PRO A 791 25.38 -13.38 -13.45
N PRO A 792 24.90 -12.22 -12.97
CA PRO A 792 24.71 -11.04 -13.80
C PRO A 792 26.04 -10.59 -14.42
N ALA A 793 26.04 -10.30 -15.72
CA ALA A 793 27.24 -9.96 -16.48
C ALA A 793 26.99 -8.90 -17.57
N GLY A 794 25.81 -8.28 -17.56
CA GLY A 794 25.37 -7.32 -18.55
C GLY A 794 25.62 -5.87 -18.12
N ARG A 795 24.85 -4.96 -18.71
CA ARG A 795 25.01 -3.50 -18.54
C ARG A 795 23.76 -2.79 -18.06
N LYS A 796 22.62 -3.48 -17.92
CA LYS A 796 21.42 -2.87 -17.34
C LYS A 796 21.68 -2.49 -15.87
N PRO A 797 21.14 -1.37 -15.39
CA PRO A 797 21.42 -0.89 -14.04
C PRO A 797 20.87 -1.84 -12.97
N ALA A 798 21.52 -1.90 -11.81
CA ALA A 798 21.18 -2.77 -10.69
C ALA A 798 20.61 -1.94 -9.52
N ASP A 799 19.45 -1.35 -9.72
CA ASP A 799 18.77 -0.49 -8.73
C ASP A 799 17.46 -1.10 -8.19
N VAL A 800 16.75 -0.35 -7.36
CA VAL A 800 15.51 -0.81 -6.71
C VAL A 800 14.38 -1.04 -7.72
N LEU A 801 14.34 -0.28 -8.83
CA LEU A 801 13.36 -0.47 -9.89
C LEU A 801 13.65 -1.76 -10.68
N ALA A 802 14.92 -2.01 -11.00
CA ALA A 802 15.34 -3.28 -11.61
C ALA A 802 14.97 -4.48 -10.72
N VAL A 803 15.17 -4.39 -9.41
CA VAL A 803 14.73 -5.43 -8.48
C VAL A 803 13.21 -5.61 -8.51
N ALA A 804 12.43 -4.53 -8.55
CA ALA A 804 10.96 -4.62 -8.60
C ALA A 804 10.46 -5.32 -9.88
N GLU A 805 11.00 -4.97 -11.06
CA GLU A 805 10.68 -5.63 -12.34
C GLU A 805 11.01 -7.13 -12.32
N LEU A 806 12.24 -7.46 -11.92
CA LEU A 806 12.70 -8.84 -11.84
C LEU A 806 11.95 -9.65 -10.79
N LEU A 807 11.56 -9.02 -9.69
CA LEU A 807 10.74 -9.62 -8.65
C LEU A 807 9.35 -9.96 -9.17
N ALA A 808 8.67 -9.02 -9.84
CA ALA A 808 7.35 -9.27 -10.42
C ALA A 808 7.40 -10.39 -11.48
N LEU A 809 8.47 -10.44 -12.28
CA LEU A 809 8.71 -11.55 -13.20
C LEU A 809 8.96 -12.88 -12.45
N ALA A 810 9.74 -12.87 -11.37
CA ALA A 810 9.98 -14.04 -10.52
C ALA A 810 8.68 -14.55 -9.87
N GLU A 811 7.81 -13.64 -9.41
CA GLU A 811 6.48 -13.97 -8.86
C GLU A 811 5.61 -14.66 -9.92
N LEU A 812 5.58 -14.11 -11.15
CA LEU A 812 4.86 -14.72 -12.28
C LEU A 812 5.40 -16.11 -12.63
N VAL A 813 6.73 -16.26 -12.72
CA VAL A 813 7.39 -17.56 -12.98
C VAL A 813 7.07 -18.57 -11.87
N LEU A 814 7.19 -18.18 -10.60
CA LEU A 814 6.90 -19.05 -9.46
C LEU A 814 5.45 -19.50 -9.44
N ARG A 815 4.50 -18.57 -9.61
CA ARG A 815 3.07 -18.90 -9.63
C ARG A 815 2.73 -19.81 -10.79
N THR A 816 3.22 -19.48 -11.99
CA THR A 816 2.97 -20.28 -13.20
C THR A 816 3.58 -21.67 -13.07
N GLY A 817 4.83 -21.75 -12.61
CA GLY A 817 5.56 -23.00 -12.39
C GLY A 817 4.93 -23.88 -11.32
N LEU A 818 4.57 -23.33 -10.16
CA LEU A 818 3.90 -24.11 -9.11
C LEU A 818 2.57 -24.67 -9.61
N THR A 819 1.74 -23.88 -10.30
CA THR A 819 0.42 -24.29 -10.83
C THR A 819 0.55 -25.34 -11.95
N ALA A 820 1.47 -25.14 -12.90
CA ALA A 820 1.66 -26.09 -13.99
C ALA A 820 2.31 -27.40 -13.51
N VAL A 821 3.30 -27.35 -12.60
CA VAL A 821 3.95 -28.54 -12.08
C VAL A 821 2.99 -29.35 -11.21
N THR A 822 2.21 -28.73 -10.34
CA THR A 822 1.17 -29.42 -9.54
C THR A 822 0.12 -30.09 -10.43
N GLY A 823 -0.35 -29.42 -11.48
CA GLY A 823 -1.20 -30.01 -12.52
C GLY A 823 -0.56 -31.21 -13.21
N SER A 824 0.70 -31.10 -13.63
CA SER A 824 1.45 -32.23 -14.26
C SER A 824 1.61 -33.44 -13.32
N ARG A 825 1.57 -33.22 -12.00
CA ARG A 825 1.59 -34.26 -10.96
C ARG A 825 0.20 -34.79 -10.60
N ARG A 826 -0.84 -34.37 -11.32
CA ARG A 826 -2.25 -34.77 -11.13
C ARG A 826 -2.79 -34.43 -9.73
N LEU A 827 -2.35 -33.32 -9.16
CA LEU A 827 -2.89 -32.82 -7.89
C LEU A 827 -4.25 -32.13 -8.11
N HIS A 828 -4.40 -31.41 -9.21
CA HIS A 828 -5.63 -30.77 -9.68
C HIS A 828 -5.65 -30.73 -11.22
N ASP A 829 -6.76 -30.30 -11.80
CA ASP A 829 -6.86 -29.99 -13.23
C ASP A 829 -6.24 -28.63 -13.56
N LEU A 830 -5.93 -28.39 -14.83
CA LEU A 830 -5.30 -27.16 -15.28
C LEU A 830 -6.13 -26.54 -16.40
N HIS A 831 -6.31 -25.23 -16.35
CA HIS A 831 -6.86 -24.43 -17.43
C HIS A 831 -5.81 -23.39 -17.86
N LEU A 832 -5.46 -23.39 -19.14
CA LEU A 832 -4.51 -22.47 -19.75
C LEU A 832 -5.14 -21.80 -20.96
N GLU A 833 -5.22 -20.49 -20.93
CA GLU A 833 -5.58 -19.66 -22.09
C GLU A 833 -4.35 -18.87 -22.54
N VAL A 834 -4.06 -18.88 -23.84
CA VAL A 834 -2.97 -18.09 -24.44
C VAL A 834 -3.55 -17.28 -25.59
N HIS A 835 -3.43 -15.96 -25.51
CA HIS A 835 -3.87 -15.00 -26.52
C HIS A 835 -2.79 -14.78 -27.61
N ASP A 836 -3.15 -14.23 -28.77
CA ASP A 836 -2.20 -13.98 -29.88
C ASP A 836 -1.13 -12.92 -29.54
N THR A 837 -1.48 -11.99 -28.66
CA THR A 837 -0.56 -11.04 -28.03
C THR A 837 0.44 -11.72 -27.09
N GLY A 838 0.31 -13.02 -26.79
CA GLY A 838 1.17 -13.75 -25.86
C GLY A 838 0.81 -13.56 -24.39
N VAL A 839 -0.23 -12.75 -24.08
CA VAL A 839 -0.85 -12.72 -22.75
C VAL A 839 -1.46 -14.09 -22.47
N PHE A 840 -1.36 -14.55 -21.22
CA PHE A 840 -1.85 -15.87 -20.83
C PHE A 840 -2.50 -15.85 -19.45
N THR A 841 -3.43 -16.79 -19.24
CA THR A 841 -4.05 -17.07 -17.95
C THR A 841 -3.83 -18.54 -17.63
N LEU A 842 -3.37 -18.85 -16.41
CA LEU A 842 -3.16 -20.22 -15.94
C LEU A 842 -3.81 -20.40 -14.55
N THR A 843 -4.78 -21.31 -14.45
CA THR A 843 -5.52 -21.59 -13.21
C THR A 843 -5.74 -23.08 -12.98
N ASP A 844 -6.03 -23.43 -11.73
CA ASP A 844 -6.44 -24.77 -11.27
C ASP A 844 -7.97 -24.94 -11.17
N THR A 845 -8.72 -23.86 -11.44
CA THR A 845 -10.20 -23.81 -11.43
C THR A 845 -10.77 -23.82 -12.85
N PRO A 846 -11.93 -24.46 -13.07
CA PRO A 846 -12.64 -24.40 -14.35
C PRO A 846 -13.15 -22.97 -14.64
N ASP A 847 -13.23 -22.63 -15.92
CA ASP A 847 -13.54 -21.29 -16.45
C ASP A 847 -14.81 -20.67 -15.81
N PRO A 848 -14.75 -19.47 -15.19
CA PRO A 848 -15.92 -18.77 -14.65
C PRO A 848 -16.86 -18.20 -15.73
N SER A 849 -16.43 -18.13 -17.00
CA SER A 849 -17.15 -17.49 -18.10
C SER A 849 -17.81 -18.45 -19.09
N GLY A 850 -17.53 -19.75 -18.99
CA GLY A 850 -18.14 -20.79 -19.82
C GLY A 850 -19.48 -21.26 -19.26
N ALA A 851 -20.60 -20.85 -19.88
CA ALA A 851 -21.86 -21.57 -19.73
C ALA A 851 -21.65 -23.07 -20.07
N PRO A 852 -22.32 -24.01 -19.39
CA PRO A 852 -22.10 -25.44 -19.56
C PRO A 852 -22.70 -25.95 -20.88
N ASP A 853 -22.13 -25.54 -22.01
CA ASP A 853 -22.53 -25.99 -23.34
C ASP A 853 -21.52 -27.00 -23.89
N SER A 854 -21.75 -28.26 -23.53
CA SER A 854 -21.91 -29.38 -24.47
C SER A 854 -21.88 -30.68 -23.68
N GLY A 855 -23.05 -31.33 -23.59
CA GLY A 855 -23.27 -32.62 -22.95
C GLY A 855 -22.64 -33.81 -23.68
N VAL A 856 -21.33 -33.77 -23.90
CA VAL A 856 -20.56 -34.97 -24.22
C VAL A 856 -19.90 -35.41 -22.92
N ALA A 857 -20.55 -36.36 -22.25
CA ALA A 857 -19.97 -37.11 -21.15
C ALA A 857 -18.75 -37.86 -21.69
N ASP A 858 -17.58 -37.22 -21.60
CA ASP A 858 -16.35 -37.82 -22.08
C ASP A 858 -15.90 -38.92 -21.13
N GLN A 859 -15.66 -40.07 -21.73
CA GLN A 859 -15.44 -41.33 -21.06
C GLN A 859 -14.03 -41.33 -20.45
N ALA A 860 -13.96 -41.57 -19.13
CA ALA A 860 -12.77 -42.02 -18.42
C ALA A 860 -11.50 -41.15 -18.55
N ALA A 861 -11.54 -39.89 -18.09
CA ALA A 861 -10.32 -39.18 -17.71
C ALA A 861 -9.74 -39.79 -16.41
N PRO A 862 -8.44 -40.15 -16.35
CA PRO A 862 -7.84 -40.72 -15.14
C PRO A 862 -7.83 -39.67 -14.02
N GLY A 863 -8.57 -39.95 -12.94
CA GLY A 863 -8.82 -39.02 -11.83
C GLY A 863 -7.56 -38.40 -11.22
N HIS A 864 -7.55 -37.08 -11.16
CA HIS A 864 -6.63 -36.31 -10.33
C HIS A 864 -6.93 -36.53 -8.84
N LEU A 865 -5.99 -36.20 -7.95
CA LEU A 865 -6.17 -36.35 -6.51
C LEU A 865 -7.11 -35.31 -5.89
N GLY A 866 -7.37 -34.20 -6.61
CA GLY A 866 -8.31 -33.16 -6.20
C GLY A 866 -7.88 -32.48 -4.90
N PHE A 867 -6.59 -32.20 -4.77
CA PHE A 867 -6.03 -31.53 -3.60
C PHE A 867 -6.39 -30.04 -3.63
N ASP A 868 -7.10 -29.58 -2.60
CA ASP A 868 -7.44 -28.18 -2.39
C ASP A 868 -6.34 -27.49 -1.58
N HIS A 869 -5.43 -26.83 -2.29
CA HIS A 869 -4.30 -26.14 -1.67
C HIS A 869 -4.75 -24.95 -0.81
N ASP A 870 -5.82 -24.25 -1.22
CA ASP A 870 -6.30 -23.06 -0.53
C ASP A 870 -7.00 -23.43 0.78
N ALA A 871 -7.82 -24.48 0.79
CA ALA A 871 -8.41 -25.01 2.02
C ALA A 871 -7.34 -25.50 3.01
N TYR A 872 -6.29 -26.18 2.51
CA TYR A 872 -5.17 -26.62 3.36
C TYR A 872 -4.42 -25.42 3.99
N ARG A 873 -4.07 -24.40 3.19
CA ARG A 873 -3.41 -23.18 3.68
C ARG A 873 -4.28 -22.44 4.69
N HIS A 874 -5.57 -22.31 4.41
CA HIS A 874 -6.53 -21.69 5.32
C HIS A 874 -6.58 -22.42 6.67
N ALA A 875 -6.61 -23.75 6.68
CA ALA A 875 -6.60 -24.52 7.92
C ALA A 875 -5.29 -24.36 8.71
N GLN A 876 -4.13 -24.34 8.05
CA GLN A 876 -2.83 -24.07 8.69
C GLN A 876 -2.83 -22.73 9.39
N GLN A 877 -3.39 -21.73 8.72
CA GLN A 877 -3.51 -20.39 9.22
C GLN A 877 -4.46 -20.28 10.42
N GLN A 878 -5.67 -20.86 10.34
CA GLN A 878 -6.61 -20.85 11.47
C GLN A 878 -6.02 -21.50 12.71
N ARG A 879 -5.24 -22.57 12.53
CA ARG A 879 -4.52 -23.21 13.63
C ARG A 879 -3.42 -22.32 14.22
N TRP A 880 -2.66 -21.61 13.39
CA TRP A 880 -1.67 -20.64 13.88
C TRP A 880 -2.34 -19.52 14.67
N ILE A 881 -3.42 -18.93 14.17
CA ILE A 881 -4.21 -17.90 14.86
C ILE A 881 -4.72 -18.41 16.21
N SER A 882 -5.25 -19.64 16.24
CA SER A 882 -5.75 -20.26 17.48
C SER A 882 -4.64 -20.44 18.52
N ARG A 883 -3.42 -20.80 18.09
CA ARG A 883 -2.26 -20.90 18.99
C ARG A 883 -1.75 -19.53 19.46
N ALA A 884 -1.76 -18.54 18.57
CA ALA A 884 -1.37 -17.17 18.89
C ALA A 884 -2.26 -16.59 19.99
N ARG A 885 -3.58 -16.80 19.90
CA ARG A 885 -4.57 -16.38 20.90
C ARG A 885 -4.36 -17.00 22.29
N ALA A 886 -3.75 -18.19 22.35
CA ALA A 886 -3.48 -18.88 23.59
C ALA A 886 -2.10 -18.51 24.19
N ALA A 887 -1.29 -17.72 23.51
CA ALA A 887 0.00 -17.27 24.01
C ALA A 887 -0.19 -16.17 25.06
N VAL A 888 0.66 -16.17 26.10
CA VAL A 888 0.71 -15.11 27.11
C VAL A 888 2.02 -14.33 26.87
N PRO A 889 1.95 -13.10 26.32
CA PRO A 889 3.15 -12.30 26.10
C PRO A 889 3.86 -11.95 27.42
N THR A 890 5.19 -11.90 27.39
CA THR A 890 5.99 -11.49 28.55
C THR A 890 6.03 -9.95 28.67
N PRO A 891 5.67 -9.37 29.83
CA PRO A 891 5.72 -7.91 30.04
C PRO A 891 7.16 -7.38 30.12
N LEU A 892 7.37 -6.12 29.70
CA LEU A 892 8.65 -5.41 29.80
C LEU A 892 8.72 -4.56 31.08
N THR A 893 9.92 -4.42 31.66
CA THR A 893 10.18 -3.44 32.72
C THR A 893 10.83 -2.17 32.14
N PRO A 894 10.77 -1.00 32.81
CA PRO A 894 11.47 0.21 32.38
C PRO A 894 12.98 -0.02 32.17
N ASP A 895 13.63 -0.74 33.09
CA ASP A 895 15.06 -1.07 32.98
C ASP A 895 15.35 -1.98 31.77
N ALA A 896 14.43 -2.89 31.45
CA ALA A 896 14.55 -3.73 30.26
C ALA A 896 14.49 -2.89 28.98
N LEU A 897 13.61 -1.88 28.90
CA LEU A 897 13.52 -0.98 27.73
C LEU A 897 14.84 -0.26 27.44
N PHE A 898 15.52 0.24 28.46
CA PHE A 898 16.84 0.86 28.29
C PHE A 898 17.96 -0.15 27.99
N ALA A 899 17.81 -1.39 28.45
CA ALA A 899 18.77 -2.46 28.18
C ALA A 899 18.66 -3.05 26.75
N LEU A 900 17.53 -2.84 26.04
CA LEU A 900 17.30 -3.35 24.68
C LEU A 900 18.40 -2.96 23.67
N HIS A 901 19.12 -1.86 23.91
CA HIS A 901 20.18 -1.37 23.03
C HIS A 901 21.55 -1.99 23.32
N ARG A 902 21.66 -2.88 24.31
CA ARG A 902 22.93 -3.56 24.67
C ARG A 902 22.85 -5.04 24.36
N ARG A 903 23.68 -5.51 23.44
CA ARG A 903 23.91 -6.94 23.24
C ARG A 903 24.52 -7.55 24.50
N VAL A 904 23.89 -8.59 25.03
CA VAL A 904 24.39 -9.33 26.20
C VAL A 904 25.04 -10.63 25.71
N PRO A 905 26.29 -10.92 26.08
CA PRO A 905 26.94 -12.19 25.74
C PRO A 905 26.17 -13.39 26.30
N VAL A 906 25.98 -14.41 25.46
CA VAL A 906 25.28 -15.66 25.82
C VAL A 906 26.24 -16.83 25.69
N PRO A 907 26.33 -17.74 26.68
CA PRO A 907 27.17 -18.93 26.56
C PRO A 907 26.63 -19.91 25.51
N PHE A 908 27.53 -20.54 24.75
CA PHE A 908 27.15 -21.62 23.82
C PHE A 908 26.60 -22.83 24.59
N THR A 909 25.48 -23.38 24.12
CA THR A 909 24.85 -24.58 24.70
C THR A 909 24.91 -25.72 23.67
N PRO A 910 25.74 -26.76 23.88
CA PRO A 910 25.80 -27.91 22.99
C PRO A 910 24.54 -28.78 23.08
N LEU A 911 24.19 -29.45 21.98
CA LEU A 911 22.98 -30.26 21.84
C LEU A 911 22.91 -31.44 22.82
N ASN A 912 24.08 -32.01 23.18
CA ASN A 912 24.24 -33.10 24.14
C ASN A 912 23.18 -34.22 24.02
N PRO A 913 23.02 -34.87 22.84
CA PRO A 913 22.04 -35.92 22.68
C PRO A 913 22.35 -37.10 23.64
N PRO A 914 21.33 -37.79 24.20
CA PRO A 914 21.56 -38.89 25.13
C PRO A 914 22.50 -39.96 24.53
N PRO A 915 23.52 -40.42 25.28
CA PRO A 915 24.48 -41.40 24.77
C PRO A 915 23.80 -42.65 24.21
N GLY A 916 24.21 -43.07 23.01
CA GLY A 916 23.66 -44.25 22.33
C GLY A 916 22.29 -44.05 21.69
N SER A 917 21.65 -42.88 21.85
CA SER A 917 20.42 -42.53 21.14
C SER A 917 20.63 -42.53 19.61
N HIS A 918 19.53 -42.64 18.87
CA HIS A 918 19.60 -42.55 17.41
C HIS A 918 20.04 -41.17 16.92
N LEU A 919 19.73 -40.10 17.66
CA LEU A 919 20.24 -38.76 17.37
C LEU A 919 21.76 -38.66 17.57
N ALA A 920 22.29 -39.17 18.68
CA ALA A 920 23.74 -39.21 18.93
C ALA A 920 24.50 -40.04 17.87
N ARG A 921 23.90 -41.15 17.41
CA ARG A 921 24.48 -41.96 16.32
C ARG A 921 24.43 -41.25 14.97
N ALA A 922 23.37 -40.50 14.69
CA ALA A 922 23.29 -39.68 13.48
C ALA A 922 24.40 -38.62 13.49
N ASP A 923 24.55 -37.89 14.59
CA ASP A 923 25.59 -36.87 14.77
C ASP A 923 27.01 -37.45 14.62
N GLN A 924 27.28 -38.63 15.19
CA GLN A 924 28.55 -39.33 15.00
C GLN A 924 28.83 -39.66 13.53
N VAL A 925 27.81 -40.06 12.76
CA VAL A 925 27.95 -40.32 11.31
C VAL A 925 28.25 -39.02 10.55
N LEU A 926 27.67 -37.89 10.97
CA LEU A 926 27.99 -36.58 10.38
C LEU A 926 29.45 -36.23 10.63
N HIS A 927 29.96 -36.33 11.86
CA HIS A 927 31.38 -36.11 12.14
C HIS A 927 32.31 -36.98 11.28
N GLN A 928 31.94 -38.22 10.98
CA GLN A 928 32.76 -39.13 10.18
C GLN A 928 32.74 -38.85 8.67
N GLN A 929 31.66 -38.27 8.13
CA GLN A 929 31.47 -38.13 6.67
C GLN A 929 31.43 -36.68 6.20
N TRP A 930 31.08 -35.75 7.09
CA TRP A 930 31.04 -34.32 6.83
C TRP A 930 32.15 -33.57 7.55
N ASP A 931 32.98 -34.27 8.36
CA ASP A 931 34.02 -33.69 9.20
C ASP A 931 33.49 -32.66 10.21
N CYS A 932 32.18 -32.64 10.47
CA CYS A 932 31.51 -31.79 11.44
C CYS A 932 30.18 -32.41 11.90
N GLY A 933 29.76 -32.05 13.12
CA GLY A 933 28.48 -32.46 13.72
C GLY A 933 27.45 -31.33 13.77
N LEU A 934 26.32 -31.59 14.45
CA LEU A 934 25.21 -30.66 14.63
C LEU A 934 25.61 -29.41 15.43
N ASP A 935 26.47 -29.56 16.43
CA ASP A 935 26.95 -28.44 17.26
C ASP A 935 27.80 -27.44 16.44
N ALA A 936 28.63 -27.94 15.51
CA ALA A 936 29.43 -27.08 14.63
C ALA A 936 28.55 -26.28 13.66
N LEU A 937 27.49 -26.91 13.12
CA LEU A 937 26.49 -26.21 12.29
C LEU A 937 25.76 -25.13 13.08
N ALA A 938 25.31 -25.45 14.29
CA ALA A 938 24.63 -24.50 15.18
C ALA A 938 25.53 -23.33 15.56
N ALA A 939 26.80 -23.61 15.91
CA ALA A 939 27.78 -22.59 16.27
C ALA A 939 28.05 -21.62 15.13
N VAL A 940 28.31 -22.12 13.92
CA VAL A 940 28.54 -21.27 12.73
C VAL A 940 27.33 -20.40 12.42
N LEU A 941 26.10 -20.96 12.44
CA LEU A 941 24.88 -20.17 12.19
C LEU A 941 24.67 -19.10 13.27
N ALA A 942 24.89 -19.42 14.54
CA ALA A 942 24.74 -18.48 15.66
C ALA A 942 25.79 -17.37 15.67
N THR A 943 27.03 -17.67 15.27
CA THR A 943 28.05 -16.62 15.08
C THR A 943 27.75 -15.76 13.85
N ALA A 944 27.30 -16.36 12.75
CA ALA A 944 27.04 -15.65 11.50
C ALA A 944 25.80 -14.74 11.58
N VAL A 945 24.75 -15.14 12.32
CA VAL A 945 23.53 -14.32 12.51
C VAL A 945 23.81 -13.07 13.34
N ASP A 946 24.74 -13.14 14.29
CA ASP A 946 25.11 -12.01 15.14
C ASP A 946 26.28 -11.18 14.58
N TRP A 947 26.78 -11.54 13.38
CA TRP A 947 27.92 -10.86 12.79
C TRP A 947 27.64 -9.35 12.58
N PRO A 948 28.59 -8.45 12.91
CA PRO A 948 28.39 -7.02 12.71
C PRO A 948 28.13 -6.65 11.25
N THR A 949 27.07 -5.89 11.00
CA THR A 949 26.68 -5.43 9.65
C THR A 949 26.96 -3.96 9.44
N GLY A 950 27.17 -3.58 8.18
CA GLY A 950 27.19 -2.18 7.77
C GLY A 950 25.78 -1.55 7.70
N PRO A 951 25.68 -0.29 7.25
CA PRO A 951 24.40 0.41 7.10
C PRO A 951 23.42 -0.27 6.12
N ASP A 952 23.93 -1.11 5.21
CA ASP A 952 23.10 -1.92 4.30
C ASP A 952 22.48 -3.16 4.96
N GLY A 953 22.77 -3.43 6.24
CA GLY A 953 22.23 -4.59 6.98
C GLY A 953 22.82 -5.94 6.56
N THR A 954 23.89 -5.97 5.77
CA THR A 954 24.63 -7.17 5.37
C THR A 954 26.10 -7.06 5.77
N ALA A 955 26.83 -8.17 5.72
CA ALA A 955 28.27 -8.21 6.02
C ALA A 955 29.03 -9.11 5.04
N ILE A 956 30.32 -8.81 4.82
CA ILE A 956 31.22 -9.64 4.04
C ILE A 956 32.40 -10.06 4.94
N THR A 957 32.68 -11.36 5.02
CA THR A 957 33.76 -11.92 5.84
C THR A 957 34.50 -13.04 5.10
N THR A 958 35.54 -13.62 5.72
CA THR A 958 36.26 -14.78 5.17
C THR A 958 35.87 -16.06 5.92
N HIS A 959 36.09 -17.21 5.28
CA HIS A 959 35.96 -18.52 5.92
C HIS A 959 36.77 -18.63 7.22
N THR A 960 37.99 -18.08 7.22
CA THR A 960 38.90 -18.14 8.37
C THR A 960 38.43 -17.27 9.53
N ALA A 961 37.98 -16.04 9.26
CA ALA A 961 37.51 -15.13 10.30
C ALA A 961 36.24 -15.65 10.98
N LEU A 962 35.28 -16.14 10.18
CA LEU A 962 34.05 -16.72 10.72
C LEU A 962 34.31 -17.97 11.56
N ALA A 963 35.22 -18.86 11.11
CA ALA A 963 35.58 -20.06 11.87
C ALA A 963 36.29 -19.71 13.19
N ALA A 964 37.20 -18.73 13.17
CA ALA A 964 37.93 -18.31 14.36
C ALA A 964 37.00 -17.71 15.42
N GLU A 965 36.07 -16.85 15.01
CA GLU A 965 35.08 -16.26 15.92
C GLU A 965 34.13 -17.33 16.49
N ALA A 966 33.64 -18.24 15.65
CA ALA A 966 32.81 -19.35 16.09
C ALA A 966 33.57 -20.28 17.07
N ALA A 967 34.87 -20.49 16.86
CA ALA A 967 35.71 -21.28 17.75
C ALA A 967 35.91 -20.58 19.10
N ALA A 968 36.15 -19.28 19.08
CA ALA A 968 36.34 -18.47 20.28
C ALA A 968 35.09 -18.48 21.16
N TRP A 969 33.89 -18.41 20.56
CA TRP A 969 32.63 -18.41 21.30
C TRP A 969 32.16 -19.80 21.75
N SER A 970 32.22 -20.81 20.86
CA SER A 970 31.68 -22.16 21.13
C SER A 970 32.68 -23.10 21.80
N LEU A 971 33.97 -22.78 21.77
CA LEU A 971 35.08 -23.64 22.19
C LEU A 971 35.18 -24.96 21.40
N LEU A 972 34.54 -25.06 20.23
CA LEU A 972 34.65 -26.20 19.32
C LEU A 972 35.94 -26.15 18.48
N PRO A 973 36.44 -27.29 17.96
CA PRO A 973 37.60 -27.30 17.08
C PRO A 973 37.38 -26.47 15.81
N GLU A 974 38.35 -25.60 15.48
CA GLU A 974 38.24 -24.74 14.30
C GLU A 974 38.12 -25.54 12.98
N ALA A 975 38.70 -26.74 12.92
CA ALA A 975 38.59 -27.63 11.76
C ALA A 975 37.13 -28.05 11.50
N ASP A 976 36.40 -28.45 12.54
CA ASP A 976 34.98 -28.82 12.47
C ASP A 976 34.13 -27.63 12.02
N LEU A 977 34.46 -26.42 12.50
CA LEU A 977 33.75 -25.19 12.13
C LEU A 977 34.00 -24.79 10.68
N ARG A 978 35.21 -24.96 10.15
CA ARG A 978 35.51 -24.76 8.72
C ARG A 978 34.79 -25.77 7.84
N ALA A 979 34.67 -27.03 8.28
CA ALA A 979 33.87 -28.04 7.61
C ALA A 979 32.39 -27.67 7.61
N ALA A 980 31.85 -27.20 8.74
CA ALA A 980 30.48 -26.70 8.85
C ALA A 980 30.21 -25.49 7.93
N ILE A 981 31.12 -24.52 7.86
CA ILE A 981 31.02 -23.39 6.92
C ILE A 981 30.94 -23.90 5.48
N SER A 982 31.82 -24.83 5.09
CA SER A 982 31.80 -25.43 3.75
C SER A 982 30.49 -26.13 3.43
N ARG A 983 29.86 -26.76 4.43
CA ARG A 983 28.53 -27.37 4.26
C ARG A 983 27.44 -26.32 4.12
N LEU A 984 27.51 -25.20 4.83
CA LEU A 984 26.51 -24.13 4.82
C LEU A 984 26.67 -23.14 3.66
N LEU A 985 27.71 -23.28 2.84
CA LEU A 985 28.02 -22.39 1.73
C LEU A 985 27.18 -22.69 0.48
N LEU A 986 26.55 -21.66 -0.07
CA LEU A 986 25.92 -21.64 -1.39
C LEU A 986 26.87 -20.96 -2.37
N ASP A 987 27.23 -21.66 -3.43
CA ASP A 987 28.05 -21.18 -4.53
C ASP A 987 27.37 -21.45 -5.87
N ALA A 988 27.94 -20.93 -6.97
CA ALA A 988 27.37 -21.11 -8.30
C ALA A 988 27.23 -22.60 -8.69
N GLY A 989 28.15 -23.46 -8.24
CA GLY A 989 28.19 -24.88 -8.58
C GLY A 989 27.09 -25.69 -7.91
N ASN A 990 26.69 -25.34 -6.69
CA ASN A 990 25.61 -26.02 -5.95
C ASN A 990 24.27 -25.28 -5.97
N ALA A 991 24.23 -24.00 -6.38
CA ALA A 991 23.00 -23.23 -6.58
C ALA A 991 22.24 -23.65 -7.85
N ALA A 992 22.98 -24.03 -8.90
CA ALA A 992 22.41 -24.58 -10.13
C ALA A 992 21.82 -25.99 -9.88
N SER A 993 20.74 -26.32 -10.59
CA SER A 993 20.13 -27.65 -10.52
C SER A 993 19.79 -28.16 -11.90
N ASP A 994 20.20 -29.39 -12.20
CA ASP A 994 19.88 -30.08 -13.46
C ASP A 994 18.41 -30.55 -13.53
N ARG A 995 17.61 -30.32 -12.47
CA ARG A 995 16.20 -30.70 -12.46
C ARG A 995 15.36 -29.66 -13.18
N ALA A 996 14.44 -30.13 -14.03
CA ALA A 996 13.42 -29.27 -14.62
C ALA A 996 12.60 -28.57 -13.52
N HIS A 997 12.35 -27.26 -13.70
CA HIS A 997 11.55 -26.43 -12.80
C HIS A 997 12.02 -26.51 -11.34
N ALA A 998 13.33 -26.55 -11.10
CA ALA A 998 13.94 -26.82 -9.79
C ALA A 998 13.45 -25.88 -8.67
N TYR A 999 13.03 -24.67 -8.98
CA TYR A 999 12.49 -23.73 -7.99
C TYR A 999 11.18 -24.20 -7.33
N THR A 1000 10.46 -25.13 -7.96
CA THR A 1000 9.27 -25.79 -7.38
C THR A 1000 9.61 -26.89 -6.37
N GLU A 1001 10.88 -27.32 -6.32
CA GLU A 1001 11.37 -28.30 -5.35
C GLU A 1001 11.84 -27.59 -4.07
N VAL A 1002 11.56 -28.16 -2.90
CA VAL A 1002 12.04 -27.63 -1.62
C VAL A 1002 13.00 -28.63 -0.99
N GLU A 1003 12.52 -29.85 -0.72
CA GLU A 1003 13.22 -30.85 0.07
C GLU A 1003 14.39 -31.50 -0.67
N ARG A 1004 14.36 -31.50 -2.01
CA ARG A 1004 15.33 -32.23 -2.84
C ARG A 1004 16.45 -31.36 -3.36
N ARG A 1005 16.39 -30.03 -3.22
CA ARG A 1005 17.38 -29.09 -3.78
C ARG A 1005 18.17 -28.33 -2.70
N THR A 1006 19.37 -27.92 -3.09
CA THR A 1006 20.14 -26.88 -2.41
C THR A 1006 19.41 -25.55 -2.58
N ARG A 1007 19.29 -24.77 -1.50
CA ARG A 1007 18.58 -23.48 -1.49
C ARG A 1007 19.16 -22.55 -0.43
N LEU A 1008 18.87 -21.25 -0.56
CA LEU A 1008 19.34 -20.21 0.37
C LEU A 1008 19.00 -20.50 1.84
N THR A 1009 17.83 -21.07 2.14
CA THR A 1009 17.42 -21.38 3.52
C THR A 1009 18.08 -22.64 4.10
N THR A 1010 18.85 -23.38 3.31
CA THR A 1010 19.63 -24.55 3.78
C THR A 1010 21.14 -24.35 3.66
N HIS A 1011 21.55 -23.41 2.82
CA HIS A 1011 22.92 -22.97 2.62
C HIS A 1011 22.94 -21.43 2.70
N PRO A 1012 22.82 -20.85 3.91
CA PRO A 1012 22.59 -19.41 4.07
C PRO A 1012 23.86 -18.56 3.95
N LEU A 1013 25.04 -19.18 3.86
CA LEU A 1013 26.31 -18.48 3.65
C LEU A 1013 26.54 -18.36 2.15
N ILE A 1014 26.59 -17.15 1.59
CA ILE A 1014 26.67 -16.98 0.13
C ILE A 1014 28.13 -16.73 -0.28
N ALA A 1015 28.66 -17.52 -1.20
CA ALA A 1015 29.98 -17.30 -1.76
C ALA A 1015 29.97 -16.06 -2.68
N GLN A 1016 30.86 -15.11 -2.44
CA GLN A 1016 31.03 -13.92 -3.27
C GLN A 1016 32.51 -13.54 -3.35
N ASP A 1017 33.10 -13.56 -4.54
CA ASP A 1017 34.48 -13.11 -4.81
C ASP A 1017 35.55 -13.69 -3.84
N GLY A 1018 35.43 -14.99 -3.52
CA GLY A 1018 36.33 -15.68 -2.58
C GLY A 1018 36.10 -15.34 -1.10
N ARG A 1019 35.02 -14.61 -0.80
CA ARG A 1019 34.53 -14.25 0.54
C ARG A 1019 33.14 -14.83 0.77
N ILE A 1020 32.61 -14.62 1.98
CA ILE A 1020 31.27 -15.00 2.39
C ILE A 1020 30.44 -13.74 2.61
N LEU A 1021 29.34 -13.63 1.87
CA LEU A 1021 28.28 -12.66 2.11
C LEU A 1021 27.30 -13.22 3.15
N LEU A 1022 27.09 -12.47 4.23
CA LEU A 1022 26.23 -12.79 5.35
C LEU A 1022 24.98 -11.91 5.34
N LEU A 1023 23.82 -12.56 5.40
CA LEU A 1023 22.49 -11.94 5.50
C LEU A 1023 21.88 -12.40 6.83
N PRO A 1024 21.98 -11.62 7.91
CA PRO A 1024 21.57 -12.07 9.24
C PRO A 1024 20.13 -12.61 9.31
N TRP A 1025 19.17 -11.99 8.63
CA TRP A 1025 17.77 -12.45 8.65
C TRP A 1025 17.55 -13.72 7.80
N LEU A 1026 18.35 -13.94 6.76
CA LEU A 1026 18.38 -15.23 6.04
C LEU A 1026 18.97 -16.33 6.92
N ILE A 1027 20.05 -16.04 7.63
CA ILE A 1027 20.71 -16.98 8.54
C ILE A 1027 19.78 -17.32 9.70
N HIS A 1028 19.09 -16.34 10.28
CA HIS A 1028 18.05 -16.55 11.29
C HIS A 1028 16.91 -17.44 10.76
N THR A 1029 16.43 -17.17 9.55
CA THR A 1029 15.44 -18.03 8.89
C THR A 1029 15.96 -19.46 8.70
N ALA A 1030 17.23 -19.63 8.33
CA ALA A 1030 17.85 -20.93 8.21
C ALA A 1030 17.96 -21.64 9.57
N GLN A 1031 18.29 -20.94 10.66
CA GLN A 1031 18.26 -21.52 12.02
C GLN A 1031 16.87 -22.06 12.36
N GLN A 1032 15.81 -21.33 12.06
CA GLN A 1032 14.43 -21.80 12.25
C GLN A 1032 14.11 -23.04 11.40
N VAL A 1033 14.57 -23.08 10.14
CA VAL A 1033 14.41 -24.24 9.25
C VAL A 1033 15.16 -25.47 9.79
N TYR A 1034 16.42 -25.31 10.21
CA TYR A 1034 17.20 -26.39 10.81
C TYR A 1034 16.58 -26.90 12.11
N GLY A 1035 16.14 -26.00 12.98
CA GLY A 1035 15.45 -26.34 14.22
C GLY A 1035 14.14 -27.11 13.97
N GLY A 1036 13.31 -26.64 13.04
CA GLY A 1036 12.06 -27.31 12.67
C GLY A 1036 12.28 -28.70 12.06
N TYR A 1037 13.29 -28.85 11.19
CA TYR A 1037 13.63 -30.15 10.62
C TYR A 1037 14.19 -31.11 11.69
N LEU A 1038 15.03 -30.63 12.61
CA LEU A 1038 15.55 -31.45 13.71
C LEU A 1038 14.44 -31.90 14.67
N ALA A 1039 13.45 -31.03 14.94
CA ALA A 1039 12.27 -31.40 15.72
C ALA A 1039 11.43 -32.51 15.04
N ASP A 1040 11.43 -32.54 13.70
CA ASP A 1040 10.85 -33.60 12.88
C ASP A 1040 11.78 -34.82 12.70
N ALA A 1041 12.89 -34.89 13.44
CA ALA A 1041 13.93 -35.90 13.32
C ALA A 1041 14.48 -36.04 11.88
N ARG A 1042 14.80 -34.92 11.24
CA ARG A 1042 15.42 -34.84 9.91
C ARG A 1042 16.41 -33.67 9.82
N LEU A 1043 17.16 -33.60 8.73
CA LEU A 1043 17.96 -32.43 8.37
C LEU A 1043 17.47 -31.86 7.03
N PRO A 1044 17.53 -30.53 6.83
CA PRO A 1044 17.07 -29.90 5.59
C PRO A 1044 18.13 -30.02 4.48
N ARG A 1045 18.67 -31.22 4.25
CA ARG A 1045 19.87 -31.46 3.43
C ARG A 1045 19.66 -32.59 2.43
N PRO A 1046 19.72 -32.32 1.11
CA PRO A 1046 19.59 -33.36 0.09
C PRO A 1046 20.84 -34.26 0.00
N ASP A 1047 21.99 -33.76 0.46
CA ASP A 1047 23.31 -34.41 0.46
C ASP A 1047 23.61 -35.21 1.75
N MET A 1048 22.59 -35.47 2.57
CA MET A 1048 22.73 -36.16 3.85
C MET A 1048 23.20 -37.62 3.69
N PRO A 1049 24.18 -38.08 4.49
CA PRO A 1049 24.59 -39.48 4.52
C PRO A 1049 23.42 -40.45 4.72
N PRO A 1050 23.27 -41.49 3.89
CA PRO A 1050 22.16 -42.45 4.00
C PRO A 1050 22.07 -43.11 5.38
N LYS A 1051 23.22 -43.37 6.03
CA LYS A 1051 23.27 -43.94 7.38
C LYS A 1051 22.78 -42.96 8.45
N ALA A 1052 23.08 -41.66 8.31
CA ALA A 1052 22.56 -40.64 9.21
C ALA A 1052 21.04 -40.52 9.05
N ALA A 1053 20.55 -40.50 7.81
CA ALA A 1053 19.11 -40.51 7.51
C ALA A 1053 18.40 -41.72 8.13
N GLN A 1054 18.96 -42.93 8.04
CA GLN A 1054 18.40 -44.13 8.68
C GLN A 1054 18.33 -44.01 10.21
N HIS A 1055 19.34 -43.41 10.85
CA HIS A 1055 19.30 -43.17 12.29
C HIS A 1055 18.24 -42.14 12.67
N LEU A 1056 18.14 -41.06 11.91
CA LEU A 1056 17.08 -40.05 12.06
C LEU A 1056 15.68 -40.64 11.86
N ASP A 1057 15.47 -41.51 10.87
CA ASP A 1057 14.21 -42.25 10.67
C ASP A 1057 13.85 -43.14 11.88
N ARG A 1058 14.84 -43.79 12.49
CA ARG A 1058 14.63 -44.57 13.72
C ARG A 1058 14.35 -43.67 14.93
N HIS A 1059 14.96 -42.50 15.02
CA HIS A 1059 14.60 -41.52 16.03
C HIS A 1059 13.15 -41.05 15.84
N ARG A 1060 12.72 -40.81 14.60
CA ARG A 1060 11.32 -40.49 14.28
C ARG A 1060 10.35 -41.61 14.68
N GLN A 1061 10.73 -42.87 14.54
CA GLN A 1061 9.90 -43.97 15.02
C GLN A 1061 9.63 -43.87 16.53
N GLN A 1062 10.58 -43.39 17.33
CA GLN A 1062 10.35 -43.13 18.76
C GLN A 1062 9.33 -42.01 18.98
N HIS A 1063 9.28 -41.00 18.11
CA HIS A 1063 8.24 -39.96 18.16
C HIS A 1063 6.86 -40.47 17.74
N ASN A 1064 6.80 -41.43 16.81
CA ASN A 1064 5.56 -42.15 16.48
C ASN A 1064 5.05 -42.92 17.71
N ASP A 1065 5.92 -43.68 18.37
CA ASP A 1065 5.56 -44.44 19.56
C ASP A 1065 5.10 -43.51 20.70
N GLN A 1066 5.74 -42.35 20.85
CA GLN A 1066 5.31 -41.31 21.79
C GLN A 1066 3.94 -40.74 21.43
N LEU A 1067 3.67 -40.47 20.15
CA LEU A 1067 2.35 -40.00 19.71
C LEU A 1067 1.25 -41.00 20.12
N GLU A 1068 1.43 -42.30 19.89
CA GLU A 1068 0.48 -43.33 20.31
C GLU A 1068 0.22 -43.29 21.83
N HIS A 1069 1.28 -43.10 22.63
CA HIS A 1069 1.18 -42.94 24.07
C HIS A 1069 0.43 -41.65 24.48
N ASP A 1070 0.69 -40.54 23.79
CA ASP A 1070 0.00 -39.27 24.01
C ASP A 1070 -1.50 -39.42 23.72
N LEU A 1071 -1.88 -40.11 22.63
CA LEU A 1071 -3.29 -40.34 22.29
C LEU A 1071 -4.00 -41.18 23.35
N LYS A 1072 -3.33 -42.21 23.90
CA LYS A 1072 -3.86 -42.99 25.03
C LYS A 1072 -4.11 -42.10 26.24
N THR A 1073 -3.13 -41.26 26.59
CA THR A 1073 -3.23 -40.31 27.71
C THR A 1073 -4.39 -39.32 27.51
N ILE A 1074 -4.64 -38.89 26.27
CA ILE A 1074 -5.78 -38.02 25.93
C ILE A 1074 -7.11 -38.74 26.15
N ALA A 1075 -7.23 -40.01 25.73
CA ALA A 1075 -8.45 -40.80 25.96
C ALA A 1075 -8.68 -41.06 27.46
N GLU A 1076 -7.63 -41.31 28.24
CA GLU A 1076 -7.68 -41.42 29.71
C GLU A 1076 -8.20 -40.13 30.36
N ARG A 1077 -7.66 -38.97 29.95
CA ARG A 1077 -8.09 -37.66 30.46
C ARG A 1077 -9.52 -37.30 30.07
N ALA A 1078 -10.02 -37.84 28.96
CA ALA A 1078 -11.40 -37.68 28.52
C ALA A 1078 -12.38 -38.63 29.24
N ASP A 1079 -11.88 -39.46 30.17
CA ASP A 1079 -12.65 -40.48 30.91
C ASP A 1079 -13.39 -41.46 29.99
N LEU A 1080 -12.74 -41.85 28.88
CA LEU A 1080 -13.30 -42.78 27.91
C LEU A 1080 -12.63 -44.17 28.01
N PRO A 1081 -13.41 -45.26 28.13
CA PRO A 1081 -12.90 -46.63 28.04
C PRO A 1081 -12.14 -46.85 26.72
N HIS A 1082 -10.94 -47.40 26.77
CA HIS A 1082 -10.08 -47.55 25.59
C HIS A 1082 -9.13 -48.74 25.67
N ARG A 1083 -8.60 -49.14 24.52
CA ARG A 1083 -7.57 -50.18 24.35
C ARG A 1083 -6.51 -49.69 23.37
N SER A 1084 -5.28 -49.55 23.82
CA SER A 1084 -4.13 -49.23 22.96
C SER A 1084 -3.51 -50.50 22.36
N ARG A 1085 -2.98 -50.40 21.13
CA ARG A 1085 -2.22 -51.47 20.44
C ARG A 1085 -2.95 -52.81 20.38
N LEU A 1086 -4.12 -52.82 19.75
CA LEU A 1086 -4.89 -54.05 19.54
C LEU A 1086 -4.31 -54.83 18.35
N GLU A 1087 -3.36 -55.72 18.63
CA GLU A 1087 -2.75 -56.61 17.65
C GLU A 1087 -3.72 -57.72 17.17
N VAL A 1088 -3.45 -58.28 15.99
CA VAL A 1088 -4.29 -59.30 15.32
C VAL A 1088 -4.53 -60.54 16.18
N GLY A 1089 -3.49 -61.06 16.85
CA GLY A 1089 -3.58 -62.25 17.70
C GLY A 1089 -4.47 -62.03 18.94
N PRO A 1090 -4.16 -61.02 19.77
CA PRO A 1090 -5.01 -60.61 20.89
C PRO A 1090 -6.45 -60.26 20.51
N ALA A 1091 -6.68 -59.60 19.36
CA ALA A 1091 -8.02 -59.30 18.86
C ALA A 1091 -8.85 -60.56 18.62
N ALA A 1092 -8.27 -61.60 18.01
CA ALA A 1092 -8.95 -62.87 17.79
C ALA A 1092 -9.33 -63.56 19.10
N GLN A 1093 -8.46 -63.50 20.13
CA GLN A 1093 -8.74 -64.05 21.46
C GLN A 1093 -9.89 -63.31 22.17
N LEU A 1094 -10.09 -62.03 21.85
CA LEU A 1094 -11.18 -61.19 22.35
C LEU A 1094 -12.48 -61.33 21.52
N GLY A 1095 -12.52 -62.25 20.56
CA GLY A 1095 -13.69 -62.52 19.74
C GLY A 1095 -13.86 -61.60 18.53
N ILE A 1096 -12.77 -61.00 18.04
CA ILE A 1096 -12.72 -60.14 16.85
C ILE A 1096 -11.77 -60.77 15.82
N PRO A 1097 -12.16 -61.86 15.14
CA PRO A 1097 -11.30 -62.52 14.16
C PRO A 1097 -11.15 -61.71 12.87
N GLY A 1098 -10.07 -61.93 12.13
CA GLY A 1098 -9.91 -61.40 10.76
C GLY A 1098 -9.42 -59.96 10.65
N LEU A 1099 -8.89 -59.38 11.73
CA LEU A 1099 -8.31 -58.03 11.69
C LEU A 1099 -7.09 -57.96 10.73
N PRO A 1100 -7.05 -57.02 9.76
CA PRO A 1100 -6.00 -57.00 8.73
C PRO A 1100 -4.64 -56.45 9.22
N GLY A 1101 -4.57 -55.92 10.44
CA GLY A 1101 -3.38 -55.37 11.07
C GLY A 1101 -3.71 -54.75 12.43
N GLU A 1102 -2.69 -54.32 13.19
CA GLU A 1102 -2.86 -53.67 14.50
C GLU A 1102 -3.74 -52.42 14.44
N ILE A 1103 -4.54 -52.15 15.47
CA ILE A 1103 -5.21 -50.86 15.69
C ILE A 1103 -4.45 -50.09 16.77
N ASP A 1104 -3.96 -48.89 16.45
CA ASP A 1104 -3.14 -48.07 17.35
C ASP A 1104 -3.91 -47.69 18.64
N LEU A 1105 -5.16 -47.23 18.49
CA LEU A 1105 -6.04 -46.94 19.62
C LEU A 1105 -7.53 -47.22 19.28
N LEU A 1106 -8.21 -47.94 20.16
CA LEU A 1106 -9.66 -48.19 20.11
C LEU A 1106 -10.33 -47.54 21.32
N VAL A 1107 -11.29 -46.63 21.11
CA VAL A 1107 -11.97 -45.89 22.21
C VAL A 1107 -13.47 -46.12 22.13
N ALA A 1108 -14.12 -46.35 23.28
CA ALA A 1108 -15.58 -46.49 23.39
C ALA A 1108 -16.19 -45.26 24.09
N ASP A 1109 -17.14 -44.61 23.42
CA ASP A 1109 -18.03 -43.61 24.02
C ASP A 1109 -19.39 -44.26 24.29
N GLU A 1110 -19.59 -44.70 25.53
CA GLU A 1110 -20.83 -45.33 25.98
C GLU A 1110 -22.04 -44.41 25.90
N ARG A 1111 -21.84 -43.11 26.14
CA ARG A 1111 -22.90 -42.09 26.20
C ARG A 1111 -23.51 -41.87 24.83
N ARG A 1112 -22.67 -41.86 23.79
CA ARG A 1112 -23.09 -41.61 22.39
C ARG A 1112 -23.16 -42.88 21.54
N GLN A 1113 -22.85 -44.03 22.14
CA GLN A 1113 -22.80 -45.36 21.50
C GLN A 1113 -21.86 -45.38 20.28
N ARG A 1114 -20.64 -44.88 20.46
CA ARG A 1114 -19.61 -44.81 19.41
C ARG A 1114 -18.37 -45.64 19.76
N LEU A 1115 -17.77 -46.26 18.75
CA LEU A 1115 -16.44 -46.85 18.81
C LEU A 1115 -15.53 -46.13 17.83
N TRP A 1116 -14.42 -45.59 18.32
CA TRP A 1116 -13.43 -44.91 17.51
C TRP A 1116 -12.31 -45.89 17.16
N VAL A 1117 -12.07 -46.10 15.87
CA VAL A 1117 -10.91 -46.84 15.37
C VAL A 1117 -9.87 -45.81 14.94
N ILE A 1118 -8.86 -45.59 15.78
CA ILE A 1118 -7.90 -44.49 15.62
C ILE A 1118 -6.58 -45.02 15.08
N GLU A 1119 -6.09 -44.37 14.03
CA GLU A 1119 -4.75 -44.58 13.49
C GLU A 1119 -3.88 -43.34 13.76
N ALA A 1120 -2.78 -43.51 14.47
CA ALA A 1120 -1.81 -42.47 14.76
C ALA A 1120 -0.74 -42.42 13.66
N LYS A 1121 -0.48 -41.24 13.09
CA LYS A 1121 0.56 -41.06 12.06
C LYS A 1121 1.34 -39.76 12.28
N ASN A 1122 2.67 -39.83 12.29
CA ASN A 1122 3.56 -38.66 12.28
C ASN A 1122 4.33 -38.58 10.95
N PRO A 1123 3.69 -38.17 9.85
CA PRO A 1123 4.34 -38.11 8.55
C PRO A 1123 5.31 -36.93 8.46
N HIS A 1124 6.27 -37.02 7.53
CA HIS A 1124 7.09 -35.88 7.16
C HIS A 1124 6.22 -34.79 6.52
N GLY A 1125 6.46 -33.53 6.89
CA GLY A 1125 5.87 -32.42 6.14
C GLY A 1125 6.32 -32.48 4.67
N ALA A 1126 5.35 -32.46 3.77
CA ALA A 1126 5.55 -32.41 2.31
C ALA A 1126 5.12 -31.03 1.79
N ILE A 1127 6.05 -30.33 1.16
CA ILE A 1127 5.87 -28.95 0.69
C ILE A 1127 5.90 -28.92 -0.85
N ALA A 1128 6.93 -29.49 -1.47
CA ALA A 1128 7.05 -29.45 -2.93
C ALA A 1128 5.98 -30.32 -3.63
N PRO A 1129 5.52 -29.96 -4.84
CA PRO A 1129 4.49 -30.70 -5.57
C PRO A 1129 4.79 -32.20 -5.71
N HIS A 1130 6.05 -32.56 -5.97
CA HIS A 1130 6.48 -33.94 -6.09
C HIS A 1130 6.29 -34.73 -4.79
N ASN A 1131 6.77 -34.18 -3.68
CA ASN A 1131 6.68 -34.82 -2.37
C ASN A 1131 5.23 -34.88 -1.88
N LEU A 1132 4.44 -33.85 -2.19
CA LEU A 1132 3.01 -33.81 -1.88
C LEU A 1132 2.25 -34.93 -2.59
N ALA A 1133 2.47 -35.13 -3.90
CA ALA A 1133 1.85 -36.22 -4.65
C ALA A 1133 2.22 -37.60 -4.08
N GLN A 1134 3.49 -37.81 -3.72
CA GLN A 1134 3.93 -39.06 -3.07
C GLN A 1134 3.28 -39.26 -1.69
N HIS A 1135 3.16 -38.18 -0.90
CA HIS A 1135 2.55 -38.19 0.41
C HIS A 1135 1.07 -38.57 0.33
N LEU A 1136 0.31 -37.94 -0.57
CA LEU A 1136 -1.10 -38.24 -0.80
C LEU A 1136 -1.32 -39.69 -1.26
N HIS A 1137 -0.47 -40.19 -2.16
CA HIS A 1137 -0.53 -41.59 -2.58
C HIS A 1137 -0.31 -42.56 -1.41
N ARG A 1138 0.65 -42.26 -0.51
CA ARG A 1138 0.91 -43.06 0.70
C ARG A 1138 -0.29 -43.06 1.65
N PHE A 1139 -0.93 -41.91 1.85
CA PHE A 1139 -2.11 -41.80 2.71
C PHE A 1139 -3.34 -42.52 2.16
N SER A 1140 -3.50 -42.62 0.84
CA SER A 1140 -4.54 -43.45 0.23
C SER A 1140 -4.43 -44.93 0.66
N ALA A 1141 -3.20 -45.45 0.79
CA ALA A 1141 -2.96 -46.80 1.30
C ALA A 1141 -3.28 -46.94 2.80
N TYR A 1142 -2.94 -45.94 3.62
CA TYR A 1142 -3.30 -45.94 5.05
C TYR A 1142 -4.81 -45.90 5.25
N ARG A 1143 -5.50 -45.04 4.50
CA ARG A 1143 -6.96 -44.94 4.50
C ARG A 1143 -7.63 -46.27 4.16
N THR A 1144 -7.18 -46.93 3.09
CA THR A 1144 -7.73 -48.24 2.68
C THR A 1144 -7.59 -49.28 3.80
N LYS A 1145 -6.43 -49.31 4.47
CA LYS A 1145 -6.20 -50.21 5.61
C LYS A 1145 -7.10 -49.86 6.80
N LEU A 1146 -7.26 -48.57 7.14
CA LEU A 1146 -8.12 -48.13 8.24
C LEU A 1146 -9.59 -48.48 8.00
N LEU A 1147 -10.09 -48.28 6.78
CA LEU A 1147 -11.45 -48.68 6.41
C LEU A 1147 -11.64 -50.20 6.53
N ALA A 1148 -10.66 -51.00 6.09
CA ALA A 1148 -10.70 -52.45 6.27
C ALA A 1148 -10.73 -52.88 7.76
N LYS A 1149 -9.92 -52.24 8.62
CA LYS A 1149 -9.97 -52.45 10.09
C LYS A 1149 -11.36 -52.09 10.64
N THR A 1150 -11.91 -50.96 10.20
CA THR A 1150 -13.22 -50.43 10.63
C THR A 1150 -14.36 -51.37 10.26
N THR A 1151 -14.35 -51.96 9.07
CA THR A 1151 -15.33 -52.97 8.65
C THR A 1151 -15.33 -54.18 9.59
N VAL A 1152 -14.14 -54.66 9.99
CA VAL A 1152 -14.00 -55.79 10.94
C VAL A 1152 -14.53 -55.40 12.32
N ILE A 1153 -14.19 -54.21 12.84
CA ILE A 1153 -14.71 -53.73 14.13
C ILE A 1153 -16.23 -53.54 14.08
N THR A 1154 -16.78 -53.08 12.95
CA THR A 1154 -18.24 -52.94 12.77
C THR A 1154 -18.96 -54.28 12.85
N ALA A 1155 -18.40 -55.32 12.23
CA ALA A 1155 -18.95 -56.68 12.29
C ALA A 1155 -18.91 -57.29 13.71
N HIS A 1156 -18.02 -56.79 14.58
CA HIS A 1156 -17.79 -57.31 15.93
C HIS A 1156 -17.91 -56.23 17.02
N SER A 1157 -18.78 -55.24 16.82
CA SER A 1157 -18.76 -53.99 17.59
C SER A 1157 -19.04 -54.16 19.09
N GLY A 1158 -19.95 -55.05 19.47
CA GLY A 1158 -20.18 -55.39 20.89
C GLY A 1158 -18.95 -56.02 21.56
N ARG A 1159 -18.19 -56.86 20.85
CA ARG A 1159 -16.93 -57.45 21.36
C ARG A 1159 -15.80 -56.43 21.44
N ALA A 1160 -15.73 -55.53 20.46
CA ALA A 1160 -14.80 -54.41 20.46
C ALA A 1160 -15.04 -53.45 21.64
N ALA A 1161 -16.30 -53.15 21.97
CA ALA A 1161 -16.63 -52.35 23.16
C ALA A 1161 -16.21 -53.04 24.48
N VAL A 1162 -16.46 -54.34 24.61
CA VAL A 1162 -16.00 -55.13 25.76
C VAL A 1162 -14.48 -55.14 25.87
N ALA A 1163 -13.76 -55.19 24.73
CA ALA A 1163 -12.30 -55.11 24.71
C ALA A 1163 -11.76 -53.75 25.21
N CYS A 1164 -12.55 -52.67 25.11
CA CYS A 1164 -12.26 -51.36 25.71
C CYS A 1164 -12.63 -51.26 27.20
N GLY A 1165 -13.30 -52.27 27.78
CA GLY A 1165 -13.73 -52.29 29.18
C GLY A 1165 -15.21 -51.97 29.41
N VAL A 1166 -16.04 -51.90 28.36
CA VAL A 1166 -17.49 -51.65 28.50
C VAL A 1166 -18.22 -52.91 28.96
N VAL A 1167 -19.09 -52.78 29.96
CA VAL A 1167 -19.77 -53.92 30.62
C VAL A 1167 -20.94 -54.49 29.79
N SER A 1168 -21.63 -53.67 28.99
CA SER A 1168 -22.80 -54.06 28.20
C SER A 1168 -22.49 -54.19 26.71
N ALA A 1169 -22.45 -55.42 26.19
CA ALA A 1169 -22.19 -55.71 24.78
C ALA A 1169 -23.40 -55.49 23.84
N ASP A 1170 -24.63 -55.50 24.37
CA ASP A 1170 -25.89 -55.53 23.59
C ASP A 1170 -26.34 -54.17 23.03
N ARG A 1171 -25.46 -53.17 22.98
CA ARG A 1171 -25.77 -51.84 22.42
C ARG A 1171 -25.47 -51.81 20.92
N THR A 1172 -26.22 -50.99 20.17
CA THR A 1172 -25.91 -50.71 18.76
C THR A 1172 -24.81 -49.67 18.66
N TRP A 1173 -23.58 -50.13 18.43
CA TRP A 1173 -22.41 -49.26 18.33
C TRP A 1173 -22.21 -48.73 16.90
N ARG A 1174 -22.00 -47.42 16.78
CA ARG A 1174 -21.51 -46.79 15.54
C ARG A 1174 -19.99 -46.77 15.55
N VAL A 1175 -19.37 -47.35 14.53
CA VAL A 1175 -17.90 -47.40 14.42
C VAL A 1175 -17.42 -46.28 13.51
N ILE A 1176 -16.52 -45.44 14.01
CA ILE A 1176 -16.02 -44.25 13.31
C ILE A 1176 -14.50 -44.41 13.13
N PRO A 1177 -13.99 -44.47 11.88
CA PRO A 1177 -12.56 -44.41 11.63
C PRO A 1177 -12.03 -43.00 11.90
N LEU A 1178 -10.81 -42.84 12.41
CA LEU A 1178 -10.20 -41.54 12.61
C LEU A 1178 -8.68 -41.59 12.40
N ILE A 1179 -8.14 -40.66 11.61
CA ILE A 1179 -6.70 -40.45 11.52
C ILE A 1179 -6.30 -39.29 12.42
N VAL A 1180 -5.27 -39.51 13.24
CA VAL A 1180 -4.73 -38.49 14.16
C VAL A 1180 -3.25 -38.24 13.86
N THR A 1181 -2.92 -36.97 13.66
CA THR A 1181 -1.55 -36.51 13.36
C THR A 1181 -1.09 -35.43 14.34
N ARG A 1182 0.22 -35.13 14.41
CA ARG A 1182 0.73 -34.00 15.21
C ARG A 1182 0.45 -32.65 14.54
N VAL A 1183 0.69 -32.60 13.23
CA VAL A 1183 0.48 -31.43 12.38
C VAL A 1183 -0.68 -31.67 11.39
N LEU A 1184 -1.22 -30.60 10.81
CA LEU A 1184 -2.23 -30.71 9.76
C LEU A 1184 -1.70 -31.55 8.59
N ASP A 1185 -2.49 -32.49 8.10
CA ASP A 1185 -2.10 -33.36 6.98
C ASP A 1185 -2.83 -32.96 5.69
N PRO A 1186 -2.12 -32.79 4.56
CA PRO A 1186 -2.75 -32.41 3.30
C PRO A 1186 -3.72 -33.46 2.74
N ALA A 1187 -3.63 -34.73 3.15
CA ALA A 1187 -4.57 -35.77 2.72
C ALA A 1187 -6.02 -35.50 3.16
N ALA A 1188 -6.21 -34.68 4.21
CA ALA A 1188 -7.50 -34.27 4.71
C ALA A 1188 -8.25 -33.29 3.76
N PHE A 1189 -7.56 -32.75 2.76
CA PHE A 1189 -8.04 -31.71 1.83
C PHE A 1189 -8.05 -32.21 0.38
N THR A 1190 -8.34 -33.49 0.19
CA THR A 1190 -8.55 -34.09 -1.13
C THR A 1190 -10.05 -34.13 -1.46
N ALA A 1191 -10.41 -34.25 -2.73
CA ALA A 1191 -11.82 -34.26 -3.17
C ALA A 1191 -12.66 -35.39 -2.55
N ASP A 1192 -12.03 -36.53 -2.25
CA ASP A 1192 -12.65 -37.64 -1.50
C ASP A 1192 -11.69 -38.12 -0.40
N PRO A 1193 -11.73 -37.53 0.81
CA PRO A 1193 -10.87 -37.96 1.90
C PRO A 1193 -11.36 -39.27 2.56
N ALA A 1194 -12.64 -39.62 2.41
CA ALA A 1194 -13.38 -40.77 2.95
C ALA A 1194 -13.31 -41.08 4.46
N VAL A 1195 -12.35 -40.52 5.20
CA VAL A 1195 -12.20 -40.64 6.66
C VAL A 1195 -11.95 -39.27 7.29
N PRO A 1196 -12.37 -39.03 8.55
CA PRO A 1196 -12.07 -37.80 9.27
C PRO A 1196 -10.60 -37.75 9.71
N PHE A 1197 -10.06 -36.54 9.73
CA PHE A 1197 -8.73 -36.20 10.24
C PHE A 1197 -8.83 -35.17 11.36
N THR A 1198 -8.03 -35.34 12.41
CA THR A 1198 -7.86 -34.38 13.51
C THR A 1198 -6.39 -34.36 13.94
N THR A 1199 -5.98 -33.35 14.70
CA THR A 1199 -4.66 -33.32 15.33
C THR A 1199 -4.71 -33.78 16.78
N ALA A 1200 -3.56 -34.21 17.33
CA ALA A 1200 -3.46 -34.69 18.70
C ALA A 1200 -3.94 -33.67 19.74
N ASP A 1201 -3.65 -32.38 19.54
CA ASP A 1201 -4.11 -31.26 20.40
C ASP A 1201 -5.63 -31.04 20.35
N GLN A 1202 -6.32 -31.52 19.31
CA GLN A 1202 -7.78 -31.42 19.15
C GLN A 1202 -8.53 -32.72 19.42
N LEU A 1203 -7.82 -33.84 19.62
CA LEU A 1203 -8.41 -35.16 19.73
C LEU A 1203 -9.44 -35.27 20.87
N ALA A 1204 -9.15 -34.71 22.05
CA ALA A 1204 -10.06 -34.76 23.21
C ALA A 1204 -11.44 -34.18 22.87
N GLN A 1205 -11.45 -33.02 22.20
CA GLN A 1205 -12.68 -32.35 21.79
C GLN A 1205 -13.41 -33.13 20.70
N THR A 1206 -12.68 -33.69 19.72
CA THR A 1206 -13.26 -34.54 18.67
C THR A 1206 -13.93 -35.79 19.25
N LEU A 1207 -13.29 -36.48 20.20
CA LEU A 1207 -13.85 -37.66 20.86
C LEU A 1207 -15.11 -37.35 21.67
N THR A 1208 -15.16 -36.16 22.25
CA THR A 1208 -16.25 -35.70 23.14
C THR A 1208 -17.27 -34.81 22.44
N ALA A 1209 -17.21 -34.62 21.12
CA ALA A 1209 -18.19 -33.83 20.38
C ALA A 1209 -19.55 -34.56 20.28
N ASP A 1210 -20.66 -33.82 20.24
CA ASP A 1210 -22.00 -34.42 20.12
C ASP A 1210 -22.34 -34.90 18.71
N ALA A 1211 -21.77 -34.30 17.67
CA ALA A 1211 -21.93 -34.74 16.27
C ALA A 1211 -20.83 -35.73 15.85
N ASP A 1212 -21.12 -36.59 14.88
CA ASP A 1212 -20.10 -37.43 14.23
C ASP A 1212 -19.24 -36.53 13.30
N PRO A 1213 -17.90 -36.70 13.26
CA PRO A 1213 -17.04 -35.92 12.38
C PRO A 1213 -17.27 -36.28 10.92
N ARG A 1214 -17.09 -35.29 10.03
CA ARG A 1214 -17.24 -35.49 8.58
C ARG A 1214 -15.93 -36.00 7.99
N PRO A 1215 -15.94 -36.74 6.88
CA PRO A 1215 -14.71 -37.04 6.14
C PRO A 1215 -13.92 -35.76 5.82
N GLY A 1216 -12.58 -35.83 5.93
CA GLY A 1216 -11.69 -34.68 5.75
C GLY A 1216 -11.28 -34.00 7.05
N TRP A 1217 -10.79 -32.77 6.97
CA TRP A 1217 -10.34 -32.00 8.13
C TRP A 1217 -11.51 -31.60 9.04
N ASN A 1218 -11.42 -31.93 10.33
CA ASN A 1218 -12.41 -31.51 11.32
C ASN A 1218 -11.77 -30.51 12.29
N ALA A 1219 -12.00 -29.22 12.02
CA ALA A 1219 -11.68 -28.17 12.98
C ALA A 1219 -12.74 -28.16 14.10
N VAL A 1220 -12.31 -28.12 15.35
CA VAL A 1220 -13.20 -27.76 16.45
C VAL A 1220 -13.29 -26.24 16.51
N PRO A 1221 -14.50 -25.64 16.46
CA PRO A 1221 -14.63 -24.19 16.59
C PRO A 1221 -14.06 -23.78 17.95
N ALA A 1222 -13.10 -22.85 17.94
CA ALA A 1222 -12.68 -22.16 19.16
C ALA A 1222 -13.95 -21.59 19.79
N ALA A 1223 -14.21 -21.92 21.06
CA ALA A 1223 -15.30 -21.29 21.78
C ALA A 1223 -15.14 -19.77 21.62
N GLU A 1224 -16.13 -19.11 21.02
CA GLU A 1224 -16.20 -17.66 21.03
C GLU A 1224 -16.35 -17.25 22.51
N GLN A 1225 -15.23 -16.95 23.15
CA GLN A 1225 -15.18 -16.26 24.44
C GLN A 1225 -14.88 -14.80 24.19
#